data_AF-A0A7C6J3C4-F1
#
_entry.id   AF-A0A7C6J3C4-F1
#
_cell.length_a   1.000
_cell.length_b   1.000
_cell.length_c   1.000
_cell.angle_alpha   90.00
_cell.angle_beta   90.00
_cell.angle_gamma   90.00
#
_symmetry.space_group_name_H-M   'P 1'
#
loop_
_entity.id
_entity.type
_entity.pdbx_description
1 polymer ?
#
loop_
_entity_poly.entity_id
_entity_poly.type
_entity_poly.pdbx_seq_one_letter_code
_entity_poly.pdbx_strand_id
1 'polypeptide(L)'
;MRRRFLPILLLLCFILPTALPRTLAQENGLLIHWRFDEGRGTSTRDYSGNGLRGEVGARWRKKAPSGSALYFNGRSDSVVRVVLPEDRRFGTGSWTFSAWLKPRQFSINAELKHRRIFSFGEYPAATLVINILEDGRPSCYLCYQDQQGKNIDTGATGAAPLRIDEWAYLVLVVDRENGTMEFFLNALGGAPAAIPPGFAGDFLLNGTLTVGSSWQNYIGEMDEVKIYRRALSAAEVRAEFESLQEVFGVSLPWQITANEGLKQVNAAWAAGNFPAVQEICRDLANRSNLPGHYRSYVMLRLAQSYMVEENFPAALGVYEEIVANDEYPAIHRDEAREFCDEIRNRLGETPGYDREAGRTGAHKTPITLIDSFAVEIHVAPDGDDQQGDGSAANPFATLARARDEARRAKTGDGPVGILLAPGEYPLSASLVLDAGDSGFEGAPVVFRAKEKGKAVLYGGTRLSGFTPVTNPAILQRLPAEARGKVYQCDLKQLGIYDYGKLQTRGFNQPPSPPTLELYCNGEPMTLARWPNRGFVSPRELVDPGAKGRPAVLRYEADRHERWVNAPDGWLFGYFHYLWADSTIKIGAIDPGEKTLTTATPYRYSHELQSMDNEQGIIYYAFNLLEEIDIPGEWYLDRTSGILYFYPPSDPEAAVIEISMLSEPLVLMENLSHLRFEGVVFDLARWDGIQINNCRDVLLAGCVIRRIAGRGVVIHGGRANGIFGCEIHTIGRSATEIYGGDRKTLTPGRHFIENCHLHHFGRIDRTYTPAVLLVGVGNRIAHNLMHDGPSSVMRIGGNDHLIEFNEAYNAVTESDDQGAVDMWGNPAYRGNTFRYNYFHHIGRTGDEHFVWGQAGLRLDDTISGQIIYGNVFAHCSRGVFGGVQIHAGRDNIFDNNIFYACNTGVSGGWSPHNYIWQGLKDGTHHLAKNDYHNTQLYLSRYPEIKYMLDDNGRNYLWRNLFYACGEMLSERSNRQVFDLIANTEFLAGEDPGFAGGLAVFAASGTGSATGATADGAGSSPGAESSLPARLFRLRPDAPLFRSVAFRPLPVEEIGLYEHELQVCKCANATDRVSSGDRQVHRE
;
A
#
# COMPACT_ATOMS: atom_id res chain seq x y z
N MET A 1 87.02 -13.43 16.15
CA MET A 1 87.75 -14.72 16.30
C MET A 1 87.35 -15.60 15.12
N ARG A 2 88.18 -15.84 14.08
CA ARG A 2 89.18 -16.94 13.96
C ARG A 2 88.59 -18.27 14.47
N ARG A 3 88.37 -19.38 13.73
CA ARG A 3 88.91 -20.01 12.49
C ARG A 3 87.81 -21.01 11.99
N ARG A 4 87.39 -21.09 10.71
CA ARG A 4 87.95 -21.79 9.52
C ARG A 4 88.59 -23.16 9.75
N PHE A 5 87.94 -24.22 9.25
CA PHE A 5 88.50 -25.22 8.32
C PHE A 5 87.39 -25.81 7.41
N LEU A 6 87.65 -25.76 6.10
CA LEU A 6 86.93 -26.31 4.91
C LEU A 6 87.51 -27.72 4.60
N PRO A 7 87.13 -28.50 3.54
CA PRO A 7 86.04 -28.35 2.55
C PRO A 7 85.25 -29.66 2.25
N ILE A 8 84.21 -29.62 1.40
CA ILE A 8 83.93 -30.59 0.31
C ILE A 8 82.73 -30.10 -0.56
N LEU A 9 83.05 -29.88 -1.84
CA LEU A 9 82.32 -30.00 -3.12
C LEU A 9 80.83 -29.64 -3.32
N LEU A 10 80.60 -28.87 -4.39
CA LEU A 10 79.33 -28.62 -5.10
C LEU A 10 78.64 -29.90 -5.62
N LEU A 11 77.30 -29.94 -5.56
CA LEU A 11 76.44 -30.10 -6.75
C LEU A 11 74.96 -29.80 -6.41
N LEU A 12 74.32 -28.91 -7.18
CA LEU A 12 72.87 -28.75 -7.23
C LEU A 12 72.24 -30.02 -7.85
N CYS A 13 71.37 -30.70 -7.10
CA CYS A 13 70.43 -31.66 -7.65
C CYS A 13 69.00 -31.25 -7.28
N PHE A 14 68.19 -31.03 -8.32
CA PHE A 14 66.74 -30.98 -8.29
C PHE A 14 66.19 -32.20 -7.53
N ILE A 15 65.44 -31.96 -6.46
CA ILE A 15 64.58 -32.97 -5.85
C ILE A 15 63.23 -32.88 -6.57
N LEU A 16 63.06 -33.76 -7.55
CA LEU A 16 61.74 -34.19 -8.03
C LEU A 16 61.02 -34.88 -6.86
N PRO A 17 59.79 -34.47 -6.48
CA PRO A 17 58.94 -35.35 -5.70
C PRO A 17 58.46 -36.46 -6.64
N THR A 18 58.89 -37.68 -6.38
CA THR A 18 58.33 -38.89 -6.98
C THR A 18 56.85 -38.93 -6.69
N ALA A 19 56.03 -38.63 -7.70
CA ALA A 19 54.61 -38.90 -7.71
C ALA A 19 54.41 -40.41 -7.59
N LEU A 20 54.04 -40.88 -6.40
CA LEU A 20 53.28 -42.12 -6.28
C LEU A 20 52.04 -41.97 -7.17
N PRO A 21 51.69 -42.95 -8.02
CA PRO A 21 50.43 -42.90 -8.72
C PRO A 21 49.32 -42.92 -7.67
N ARG A 22 48.60 -41.79 -7.51
CA ARG A 22 47.27 -41.80 -6.94
C ARG A 22 46.46 -42.72 -7.84
N THR A 23 46.21 -43.94 -7.38
CA THR A 23 45.03 -44.68 -7.80
C THR A 23 43.86 -43.75 -7.56
N LEU A 24 43.28 -43.20 -8.63
CA LEU A 24 41.99 -42.51 -8.57
C LEU A 24 41.04 -43.48 -7.88
N ALA A 25 40.61 -43.15 -6.66
CA ALA A 25 39.51 -43.86 -6.04
C ALA A 25 38.35 -43.76 -7.04
N GLN A 26 37.89 -44.89 -7.56
CA GLN A 26 36.81 -44.92 -8.53
C GLN A 26 35.57 -44.33 -7.85
N GLU A 27 35.13 -43.15 -8.29
CA GLU A 27 33.90 -42.54 -7.79
C GLU A 27 32.76 -43.56 -7.93
N ASN A 28 32.08 -43.84 -6.82
CA ASN A 28 31.07 -44.90 -6.80
C ASN A 28 30.00 -44.64 -7.87
N GLY A 29 29.73 -45.62 -8.72
CA GLY A 29 28.72 -45.53 -9.78
C GLY A 29 29.07 -44.64 -10.98
N LEU A 30 30.26 -44.00 -11.03
CA LEU A 30 30.68 -43.19 -12.17
C LEU A 30 30.91 -44.06 -13.42
N LEU A 31 30.22 -43.74 -14.51
CA LEU A 31 30.25 -44.46 -15.78
C LEU A 31 31.16 -43.78 -16.81
N ILE A 32 31.00 -42.46 -17.00
CA ILE A 32 31.78 -41.66 -17.97
C ILE A 32 32.23 -40.39 -17.28
N HIS A 33 33.48 -39.98 -17.52
CA HIS A 33 33.95 -38.62 -17.26
C HIS A 33 34.73 -38.11 -18.48
N TRP A 34 34.16 -37.16 -19.20
CA TRP A 34 34.81 -36.47 -20.32
C TRP A 34 35.06 -35.01 -19.96
N ARG A 35 36.34 -34.67 -19.76
CA ARG A 35 36.79 -33.31 -19.42
C ARG A 35 36.96 -32.40 -20.62
N PHE A 36 37.05 -32.96 -21.83
CA PHE A 36 37.27 -32.18 -23.07
C PHE A 36 38.53 -31.28 -23.07
N ASP A 37 39.54 -31.62 -22.29
CA ASP A 37 40.82 -30.90 -22.21
C ASP A 37 41.85 -31.24 -23.31
N GLU A 38 41.56 -32.19 -24.21
CA GLU A 38 42.51 -32.61 -25.23
C GLU A 38 42.82 -31.51 -26.27
N GLY A 39 41.88 -30.58 -26.46
CA GLY A 39 42.03 -29.36 -27.28
C GLY A 39 42.22 -29.57 -28.79
N ARG A 40 42.25 -30.81 -29.27
CA ARG A 40 42.32 -31.21 -30.70
C ARG A 40 42.05 -32.71 -30.89
N GLY A 41 41.77 -33.12 -32.12
CA GLY A 41 41.60 -34.52 -32.52
C GLY A 41 40.14 -34.91 -32.72
N THR A 42 39.89 -36.20 -32.94
CA THR A 42 38.55 -36.76 -33.21
C THR A 42 38.07 -37.69 -32.09
N SER A 43 38.70 -37.64 -30.90
CA SER A 43 38.32 -38.46 -29.75
C SER A 43 38.56 -37.75 -28.42
N THR A 44 37.72 -38.01 -27.42
CA THR A 44 37.88 -37.58 -26.02
C THR A 44 38.26 -38.77 -25.13
N ARG A 45 39.12 -38.56 -24.13
CA ARG A 45 39.51 -39.58 -23.16
C ARG A 45 38.44 -39.72 -22.08
N ASP A 46 38.20 -40.96 -21.66
CA ASP A 46 37.41 -41.27 -20.47
C ASP A 46 38.29 -41.29 -19.21
N TYR A 47 37.94 -40.42 -18.26
CA TYR A 47 38.62 -40.26 -16.96
C TYR A 47 37.93 -41.04 -15.82
N SER A 48 36.80 -41.72 -16.09
CA SER A 48 36.12 -42.55 -15.09
C SER A 48 36.84 -43.86 -14.77
N GLY A 49 37.76 -44.29 -15.65
CA GLY A 49 38.44 -45.58 -15.58
C GLY A 49 37.73 -46.73 -16.31
N ASN A 50 36.59 -46.48 -16.99
CA ASN A 50 35.82 -47.51 -17.69
C ASN A 50 36.22 -47.71 -19.17
N GLY A 51 37.09 -46.85 -19.71
CA GLY A 51 37.61 -46.97 -21.08
C GLY A 51 36.63 -46.52 -22.17
N LEU A 52 35.57 -45.79 -21.82
CA LEU A 52 34.50 -45.35 -22.71
C LEU A 52 34.88 -44.07 -23.47
N ARG A 53 35.87 -44.16 -24.36
CA ARG A 53 36.31 -43.02 -25.20
C ARG A 53 35.19 -42.58 -26.15
N GLY A 54 34.95 -41.28 -26.22
CA GLY A 54 33.97 -40.69 -27.14
C GLY A 54 34.61 -40.27 -28.46
N GLU A 55 33.95 -40.56 -29.58
CA GLU A 55 34.24 -40.00 -30.90
C GLU A 55 33.73 -38.55 -30.97
N VAL A 56 34.59 -37.61 -31.32
CA VAL A 56 34.29 -36.17 -31.29
C VAL A 56 34.06 -35.64 -32.70
N GLY A 57 32.81 -35.26 -33.00
CA GLY A 57 32.44 -34.47 -34.18
C GLY A 57 32.25 -32.97 -33.90
N ALA A 58 32.21 -32.57 -32.64
CA ALA A 58 32.19 -31.16 -32.22
C ALA A 58 33.57 -30.47 -32.37
N ARG A 59 33.60 -29.14 -32.34
CA ARG A 59 34.84 -28.36 -32.51
C ARG A 59 35.50 -28.06 -31.17
N TRP A 60 36.81 -28.26 -31.06
CA TRP A 60 37.56 -27.90 -29.86
C TRP A 60 37.66 -26.38 -29.65
N ARG A 61 37.45 -25.94 -28.41
CA ARG A 61 37.58 -24.55 -27.96
C ARG A 61 38.70 -24.45 -26.91
N LYS A 62 39.89 -23.98 -27.34
CA LYS A 62 41.14 -23.98 -26.55
C LYS A 62 41.27 -22.90 -25.45
N LYS A 63 40.19 -22.17 -25.18
CA LYS A 63 40.15 -21.07 -24.19
C LYS A 63 38.87 -21.19 -23.37
N ALA A 64 38.65 -22.38 -22.82
CA ALA A 64 37.56 -22.63 -21.89
C ALA A 64 38.06 -22.47 -20.44
N PRO A 65 37.18 -22.28 -19.46
CA PRO A 65 37.60 -21.98 -18.09
C PRO A 65 38.47 -23.06 -17.43
N SER A 66 38.18 -24.35 -17.69
CA SER A 66 38.98 -25.50 -17.22
C SER A 66 40.14 -25.89 -18.15
N GLY A 67 40.36 -25.18 -19.26
CA GLY A 67 41.38 -25.50 -20.26
C GLY A 67 40.80 -25.48 -21.67
N SER A 68 40.29 -26.63 -22.14
CA SER A 68 39.56 -26.72 -23.41
C SER A 68 38.15 -27.25 -23.20
N ALA A 69 37.22 -26.83 -24.05
CA ALA A 69 35.84 -27.34 -24.10
C ALA A 69 35.50 -27.81 -25.52
N LEU A 70 34.32 -28.40 -25.71
CA LEU A 70 33.75 -28.65 -27.03
C LEU A 70 32.67 -27.62 -27.37
N TYR A 71 32.79 -27.03 -28.55
CA TYR A 71 31.79 -26.18 -29.17
C TYR A 71 30.95 -26.98 -30.17
N PHE A 72 29.66 -27.07 -29.87
CA PHE A 72 28.63 -27.66 -30.70
C PHE A 72 28.02 -26.57 -31.58
N ASN A 73 27.97 -26.81 -32.88
CA ASN A 73 27.66 -25.77 -33.88
C ASN A 73 26.24 -25.85 -34.47
N GLY A 74 25.36 -26.69 -33.91
CA GLY A 74 24.00 -26.88 -34.40
C GLY A 74 23.84 -27.77 -35.62
N ARG A 75 24.89 -28.46 -36.07
CA ARG A 75 24.82 -29.43 -37.18
C ARG A 75 24.67 -30.85 -36.67
N SER A 76 24.17 -31.74 -37.54
CA SER A 76 23.89 -33.14 -37.21
C SER A 76 25.13 -34.00 -36.92
N ASP A 77 26.29 -33.58 -37.41
CA ASP A 77 27.60 -34.19 -37.17
C ASP A 77 28.30 -33.64 -35.92
N SER A 78 27.81 -32.56 -35.33
CA SER A 78 28.40 -31.91 -34.16
C SER A 78 27.93 -32.59 -32.88
N VAL A 79 28.46 -33.78 -32.60
CA VAL A 79 28.16 -34.59 -31.40
C VAL A 79 29.42 -35.25 -30.84
N VAL A 80 29.36 -35.70 -29.59
CA VAL A 80 30.29 -36.72 -29.06
C VAL A 80 29.55 -38.04 -28.97
N ARG A 81 30.07 -39.11 -29.58
CA ARG A 81 29.39 -40.42 -29.66
C ARG A 81 30.20 -41.51 -28.98
N VAL A 82 29.55 -42.38 -28.23
CA VAL A 82 30.11 -43.65 -27.76
C VAL A 82 29.05 -44.74 -27.85
N VAL A 83 29.47 -45.98 -28.11
CA VAL A 83 28.58 -47.14 -28.04
C VAL A 83 28.86 -47.89 -26.75
N LEU A 84 27.89 -47.91 -25.84
CA LEU A 84 27.98 -48.58 -24.56
C LEU A 84 27.82 -50.10 -24.72
N PRO A 85 28.73 -50.90 -24.14
CA PRO A 85 28.52 -52.34 -24.02
C PRO A 85 27.33 -52.62 -23.10
N GLU A 86 26.68 -53.76 -23.29
CA GLU A 86 25.39 -54.08 -22.67
C GLU A 86 25.42 -54.01 -21.13
N ASP A 87 26.49 -54.51 -20.50
CA ASP A 87 26.72 -54.49 -19.05
C ASP A 87 26.92 -53.08 -18.46
N ARG A 88 27.07 -52.07 -19.33
CA ARG A 88 27.32 -50.66 -19.00
C ARG A 88 26.18 -49.73 -19.38
N ARG A 89 25.09 -50.24 -19.96
CA ARG A 89 23.88 -49.47 -20.26
C ARG A 89 23.09 -49.14 -18.99
N PHE A 90 22.10 -48.25 -19.11
CA PHE A 90 21.33 -47.72 -17.97
C PHE A 90 20.36 -48.74 -17.38
N GLY A 91 19.78 -49.61 -18.22
CA GLY A 91 18.87 -50.66 -17.77
C GLY A 91 17.67 -50.11 -16.99
N THR A 92 17.33 -50.74 -15.87
CA THR A 92 16.23 -50.33 -14.99
C THR A 92 16.65 -49.45 -13.79
N GLY A 93 17.95 -49.18 -13.63
CA GLY A 93 18.50 -48.49 -12.46
C GLY A 93 18.43 -46.95 -12.51
N SER A 94 18.69 -46.33 -11.36
CA SER A 94 18.86 -44.87 -11.23
C SER A 94 20.10 -44.38 -11.97
N TRP A 95 20.10 -43.12 -12.39
CA TRP A 95 21.24 -42.52 -13.09
C TRP A 95 21.29 -41.01 -12.90
N THR A 96 22.48 -40.44 -13.11
CA THR A 96 22.71 -39.00 -13.05
C THR A 96 23.52 -38.55 -14.25
N PHE A 97 23.13 -37.44 -14.87
CA PHE A 97 23.92 -36.73 -15.86
C PHE A 97 24.33 -35.37 -15.28
N SER A 98 25.62 -35.00 -15.41
CA SER A 98 26.09 -33.65 -15.13
C SER A 98 26.96 -33.11 -16.26
N ALA A 99 26.90 -31.80 -16.48
CA ALA A 99 27.79 -31.10 -17.39
C ALA A 99 27.90 -29.63 -17.03
N TRP A 100 29.06 -29.05 -17.29
CA TRP A 100 29.18 -27.60 -17.45
C TRP A 100 28.83 -27.24 -18.88
N LEU A 101 27.94 -26.27 -19.07
CA LEU A 101 27.49 -25.89 -20.40
C LEU A 101 27.25 -24.38 -20.51
N LYS A 102 27.47 -23.85 -21.72
CA LYS A 102 27.31 -22.45 -22.09
C LYS A 102 26.52 -22.37 -23.41
N PRO A 103 25.19 -22.28 -23.34
CA PRO A 103 24.35 -22.22 -24.54
C PRO A 103 24.61 -20.95 -25.33
N ARG A 104 24.55 -21.03 -26.66
CA ARG A 104 24.58 -19.86 -27.55
C ARG A 104 23.22 -19.53 -28.14
N GLN A 105 22.31 -20.51 -28.18
CA GLN A 105 21.01 -20.38 -28.85
C GLN A 105 20.06 -21.50 -28.39
N PHE A 106 18.79 -21.17 -28.12
CA PHE A 106 17.77 -22.14 -27.67
C PHE A 106 16.87 -22.69 -28.80
N SER A 107 16.64 -21.91 -29.86
CA SER A 107 15.82 -22.33 -31.01
C SER A 107 16.51 -22.03 -32.34
N ILE A 108 16.36 -22.91 -33.33
CA ILE A 108 16.93 -22.72 -34.68
C ILE A 108 15.88 -22.14 -35.64
N ASN A 109 14.67 -22.67 -35.61
CA ASN A 109 13.52 -22.25 -36.41
C ASN A 109 12.20 -22.70 -35.74
N ALA A 110 11.06 -22.45 -36.39
CA ALA A 110 9.73 -22.78 -35.86
C ALA A 110 9.50 -24.28 -35.59
N GLU A 111 10.23 -25.18 -36.25
CA GLU A 111 10.12 -26.64 -36.11
C GLU A 111 11.12 -27.20 -35.08
N LEU A 112 12.21 -26.47 -34.82
CA LEU A 112 13.31 -26.87 -33.95
C LEU A 112 13.38 -25.92 -32.74
N LYS A 113 12.41 -26.07 -31.83
CA LYS A 113 12.24 -25.19 -30.66
C LYS A 113 13.14 -25.51 -29.47
N HIS A 114 13.68 -26.73 -29.34
CA HIS A 114 14.47 -27.15 -28.18
C HIS A 114 15.86 -27.69 -28.58
N ARG A 115 16.88 -27.58 -27.73
CA ARG A 115 18.23 -28.12 -27.99
C ARG A 115 18.51 -29.38 -27.17
N ARG A 116 18.81 -30.50 -27.82
CA ARG A 116 19.14 -31.76 -27.15
C ARG A 116 20.63 -31.83 -26.83
N ILE A 117 20.93 -31.91 -25.53
CA ILE A 117 22.30 -31.95 -24.98
C ILE A 117 22.77 -33.37 -24.65
N PHE A 118 21.84 -34.30 -24.47
CA PHE A 118 22.13 -35.69 -24.18
C PHE A 118 21.09 -36.59 -24.86
N SER A 119 21.54 -37.70 -25.42
CA SER A 119 20.68 -38.73 -26.00
C SER A 119 21.26 -40.12 -25.75
N PHE A 120 20.42 -41.06 -25.38
CA PHE A 120 20.76 -42.48 -25.31
C PHE A 120 19.61 -43.31 -25.86
N GLY A 121 19.93 -44.43 -26.52
CA GLY A 121 18.96 -45.41 -26.99
C GLY A 121 18.31 -45.07 -28.34
N GLU A 122 17.18 -45.71 -28.62
CA GLU A 122 16.46 -45.64 -29.90
C GLU A 122 15.00 -45.33 -29.68
N TYR A 123 14.51 -44.25 -30.30
CA TYR A 123 13.09 -43.91 -30.26
C TYR A 123 12.31 -44.73 -31.30
N PRO A 124 11.10 -45.23 -30.98
CA PRO A 124 10.44 -45.20 -29.67
C PRO A 124 10.79 -46.39 -28.74
N ALA A 125 11.64 -47.32 -29.17
CA ALA A 125 11.89 -48.59 -28.49
C ALA A 125 12.37 -48.44 -27.03
N ALA A 126 13.41 -47.63 -26.79
CA ALA A 126 13.87 -47.21 -25.46
C ALA A 126 14.83 -46.02 -25.62
N THR A 127 14.46 -44.83 -25.16
CA THR A 127 15.28 -43.62 -25.27
C THR A 127 15.25 -42.75 -24.03
N LEU A 128 16.40 -42.12 -23.74
CA LEU A 128 16.60 -41.13 -22.69
C LEU A 128 17.16 -39.87 -23.35
N VAL A 129 16.52 -38.73 -23.17
CA VAL A 129 17.02 -37.46 -23.73
C VAL A 129 16.92 -36.32 -22.73
N ILE A 130 17.89 -35.41 -22.80
CA ILE A 130 17.88 -34.14 -22.06
C ILE A 130 17.90 -33.01 -23.08
N ASN A 131 16.96 -32.08 -22.96
CA ASN A 131 16.80 -30.95 -23.84
C ASN A 131 16.87 -29.63 -23.05
N ILE A 132 17.04 -28.53 -23.78
CA ILE A 132 16.88 -27.16 -23.31
C ILE A 132 15.74 -26.56 -24.15
N LEU A 133 14.68 -26.10 -23.49
CA LEU A 133 13.49 -25.52 -24.13
C LEU A 133 13.78 -24.12 -24.69
N GLU A 134 12.82 -23.55 -25.45
CA GLU A 134 12.98 -22.24 -26.10
C GLU A 134 13.17 -21.08 -25.11
N ASP A 135 12.64 -21.24 -23.89
CA ASP A 135 12.76 -20.30 -22.77
C ASP A 135 14.01 -20.55 -21.90
N GLY A 136 14.88 -21.48 -22.31
CA GLY A 136 16.12 -21.83 -21.61
C GLY A 136 15.97 -22.87 -20.49
N ARG A 137 14.76 -23.32 -20.13
CA ARG A 137 14.60 -24.35 -19.08
C ARG A 137 15.08 -25.73 -19.55
N PRO A 138 15.81 -26.50 -18.72
CA PRO A 138 16.16 -27.87 -19.06
C PRO A 138 14.92 -28.78 -18.97
N SER A 139 14.86 -29.82 -19.79
CA SER A 139 13.81 -30.85 -19.72
C SER A 139 14.38 -32.22 -20.02
N CYS A 140 13.74 -33.26 -19.50
CA CYS A 140 14.05 -34.65 -19.85
C CYS A 140 12.83 -35.35 -20.42
N TYR A 141 13.08 -36.32 -21.30
CA TYR A 141 12.07 -37.20 -21.84
C TYR A 141 12.62 -38.62 -21.88
N LEU A 142 11.89 -39.53 -21.25
CA LEU A 142 12.20 -40.95 -21.17
C LEU A 142 11.04 -41.69 -21.82
N CYS A 143 11.32 -42.58 -22.77
CA CYS A 143 10.29 -43.30 -23.51
C CYS A 143 10.74 -44.73 -23.80
N TYR A 144 9.82 -45.69 -23.72
CA TYR A 144 10.03 -47.06 -24.19
C TYR A 144 8.74 -47.62 -24.79
N GLN A 145 8.87 -48.66 -25.61
CA GLN A 145 7.72 -49.44 -26.07
C GLN A 145 7.47 -50.62 -25.14
N ASP A 146 6.24 -50.75 -24.66
CA ASP A 146 5.83 -51.93 -23.89
C ASP A 146 5.67 -53.18 -24.78
N GLN A 147 5.36 -54.32 -24.16
CA GLN A 147 5.18 -55.60 -24.87
C GLN A 147 4.03 -55.59 -25.89
N GLN A 148 3.15 -54.59 -25.85
CA GLN A 148 2.01 -54.42 -26.75
C GLN A 148 2.33 -53.40 -27.87
N GLY A 149 3.56 -52.89 -27.92
CA GLY A 149 4.01 -51.88 -28.88
C GLY A 149 3.52 -50.46 -28.58
N LYS A 150 2.96 -50.22 -27.38
CA LYS A 150 2.52 -48.89 -26.95
C LYS A 150 3.70 -48.12 -26.39
N ASN A 151 3.84 -46.86 -26.82
CA ASN A 151 4.85 -45.95 -26.27
C ASN A 151 4.41 -45.53 -24.86
N ILE A 152 5.27 -45.77 -23.88
CA ILE A 152 5.14 -45.30 -22.50
C ILE A 152 6.24 -44.28 -22.26
N ASP A 153 5.86 -43.06 -21.89
CA ASP A 153 6.79 -41.96 -21.67
C ASP A 153 6.55 -41.18 -20.38
N THR A 154 7.62 -40.52 -19.92
CA THR A 154 7.61 -39.62 -18.78
C THR A 154 8.72 -38.57 -18.94
N GLY A 155 8.66 -37.50 -18.17
CA GLY A 155 9.64 -36.42 -18.23
C GLY A 155 9.46 -35.40 -17.11
N ALA A 156 10.39 -34.46 -17.05
CA ALA A 156 10.39 -33.36 -16.12
C ALA A 156 10.96 -32.11 -16.79
N THR A 157 10.56 -30.93 -16.31
CA THR A 157 11.11 -29.64 -16.73
C THR A 157 11.67 -28.93 -15.50
N GLY A 158 12.92 -28.47 -15.56
CA GLY A 158 13.54 -27.70 -14.48
C GLY A 158 12.90 -26.32 -14.32
N ALA A 159 12.90 -25.80 -13.09
CA ALA A 159 12.26 -24.53 -12.78
C ALA A 159 13.05 -23.29 -13.25
N ALA A 160 14.39 -23.38 -13.30
CA ALA A 160 15.27 -22.26 -13.61
C ALA A 160 15.79 -22.31 -15.06
N PRO A 161 15.72 -21.21 -15.82
CA PRO A 161 16.25 -21.15 -17.18
C PRO A 161 17.77 -20.96 -17.19
N LEU A 162 18.43 -21.64 -18.14
CA LEU A 162 19.79 -21.32 -18.55
C LEU A 162 19.81 -19.98 -19.29
N ARG A 163 20.96 -19.29 -19.25
CA ARG A 163 21.17 -18.04 -19.99
C ARG A 163 22.14 -18.25 -21.15
N ILE A 164 21.88 -17.54 -22.24
CA ILE A 164 22.79 -17.52 -23.39
C ILE A 164 24.08 -16.84 -22.94
N ASP A 165 25.20 -17.38 -23.40
CA ASP A 165 26.54 -16.85 -23.17
C ASP A 165 27.04 -16.86 -21.71
N GLU A 166 26.36 -17.57 -20.82
CA GLU A 166 26.77 -17.81 -19.43
C GLU A 166 27.09 -19.30 -19.21
N TRP A 167 28.15 -19.60 -18.46
CA TRP A 167 28.42 -20.97 -18.01
C TRP A 167 27.45 -21.35 -16.89
N ALA A 168 27.00 -22.60 -16.89
CA ALA A 168 26.20 -23.15 -15.82
C ALA A 168 26.52 -24.63 -15.62
N TYR A 169 26.38 -25.10 -14.38
CA TYR A 169 26.46 -26.50 -14.02
C TYR A 169 25.06 -27.10 -13.99
N LEU A 170 24.74 -27.96 -14.96
CA LEU A 170 23.45 -28.62 -15.06
C LEU A 170 23.58 -30.08 -14.61
N VAL A 171 22.70 -30.51 -13.73
CA VAL A 171 22.57 -31.91 -13.30
C VAL A 171 21.13 -32.38 -13.44
N LEU A 172 20.94 -33.59 -13.95
CA LEU A 172 19.69 -34.34 -13.88
C LEU A 172 19.93 -35.59 -13.04
N VAL A 173 19.21 -35.72 -11.94
CA VAL A 173 19.17 -36.94 -11.11
C VAL A 173 17.86 -37.67 -11.40
N VAL A 174 17.94 -38.89 -11.92
CA VAL A 174 16.80 -39.80 -12.07
C VAL A 174 16.96 -40.90 -11.03
N ASP A 175 16.20 -40.77 -9.95
CA ASP A 175 16.14 -41.73 -8.86
C ASP A 175 14.92 -42.65 -9.04
N ARG A 176 15.15 -43.79 -9.68
CA ARG A 176 14.11 -44.79 -9.92
C ARG A 176 13.77 -45.61 -8.68
N GLU A 177 14.64 -45.63 -7.68
CA GLU A 177 14.37 -46.32 -6.41
C GLU A 177 13.34 -45.53 -5.58
N ASN A 178 13.48 -44.21 -5.54
CA ASN A 178 12.52 -43.32 -4.87
C ASN A 178 11.42 -42.78 -5.80
N GLY A 179 11.47 -43.09 -7.09
CA GLY A 179 10.45 -42.69 -8.07
C GLY A 179 10.44 -41.19 -8.38
N THR A 180 11.61 -40.55 -8.46
CA THR A 180 11.74 -39.10 -8.65
C THR A 180 12.75 -38.69 -9.74
N MET A 181 12.51 -37.55 -10.37
CA MET A 181 13.41 -36.88 -11.32
C MET A 181 13.64 -35.44 -10.87
N GLU A 182 14.89 -35.00 -10.75
CA GLU A 182 15.21 -33.64 -10.29
C GLU A 182 16.32 -33.01 -11.12
N PHE A 183 16.10 -31.75 -11.53
CA PHE A 183 17.13 -30.92 -12.13
C PHE A 183 17.77 -30.02 -11.08
N PHE A 184 19.10 -29.97 -11.10
CA PHE A 184 19.90 -28.98 -10.37
C PHE A 184 20.57 -28.03 -11.37
N LEU A 185 20.48 -26.73 -11.12
CA LEU A 185 21.21 -25.71 -11.87
C LEU A 185 22.12 -24.93 -10.91
N ASN A 186 23.43 -24.98 -11.10
CA ASN A 186 24.42 -24.37 -10.19
C ASN A 186 24.22 -24.82 -8.73
N ALA A 187 24.05 -26.14 -8.53
CA ALA A 187 23.72 -26.80 -7.26
C ALA A 187 22.35 -26.48 -6.64
N LEU A 188 21.51 -25.67 -7.31
CA LEU A 188 20.13 -25.43 -6.88
C LEU A 188 19.17 -26.45 -7.47
N GLY A 189 18.64 -27.32 -6.61
CA GLY A 189 17.55 -28.25 -6.94
C GLY A 189 16.19 -27.57 -7.03
N GLY A 190 15.27 -28.18 -7.75
CA GLY A 190 13.84 -27.84 -7.78
C GLY A 190 13.02 -28.76 -6.87
N ALA A 191 11.70 -28.65 -6.91
CA ALA A 191 10.85 -29.73 -6.39
C ALA A 191 11.02 -30.97 -7.30
N PRO A 192 11.35 -32.16 -6.76
CA PRO A 192 11.47 -33.37 -7.57
C PRO A 192 10.14 -33.69 -8.27
N ALA A 193 10.19 -34.03 -9.56
CA ALA A 193 9.05 -34.52 -10.30
C ALA A 193 8.87 -36.02 -10.05
N ALA A 194 7.63 -36.46 -9.83
CA ALA A 194 7.33 -37.88 -9.63
C ALA A 194 7.46 -38.66 -10.95
N ILE A 195 8.13 -39.80 -10.90
CA ILE A 195 8.06 -40.84 -11.93
C ILE A 195 6.72 -41.57 -11.74
N PRO A 196 5.86 -41.66 -12.77
CA PRO A 196 4.57 -42.33 -12.65
C PRO A 196 4.68 -43.76 -12.12
N PRO A 197 3.83 -44.16 -11.14
CA PRO A 197 3.76 -45.54 -10.68
C PRO A 197 3.52 -46.50 -11.87
N GLY A 198 4.41 -47.48 -12.05
CA GLY A 198 4.35 -48.43 -13.16
C GLY A 198 5.24 -48.12 -14.35
N PHE A 199 6.03 -47.03 -14.33
CA PHE A 199 7.06 -46.79 -15.34
C PHE A 199 8.19 -47.84 -15.25
N ALA A 200 8.15 -48.83 -16.14
CA ALA A 200 9.02 -50.01 -16.13
C ALA A 200 10.07 -50.03 -17.25
N GLY A 201 10.41 -48.87 -17.82
CA GLY A 201 11.30 -48.78 -18.97
C GLY A 201 12.66 -49.44 -18.71
N ASP A 202 13.10 -50.30 -19.62
CA ASP A 202 14.41 -50.94 -19.60
C ASP A 202 15.29 -50.39 -20.71
N PHE A 203 16.30 -49.60 -20.33
CA PHE A 203 17.18 -48.89 -21.26
C PHE A 203 18.43 -49.71 -21.58
N LEU A 204 18.25 -51.01 -21.88
CA LEU A 204 19.28 -51.89 -22.43
C LEU A 204 19.35 -51.85 -23.95
N LEU A 205 18.33 -51.37 -24.66
CA LEU A 205 18.28 -51.37 -26.13
C LEU A 205 19.11 -50.21 -26.72
N ASN A 206 19.82 -50.50 -27.82
CA ASN A 206 20.70 -49.59 -28.57
C ASN A 206 21.70 -48.81 -27.69
N GLY A 207 22.94 -49.30 -27.60
CA GLY A 207 23.98 -48.72 -26.74
C GLY A 207 24.50 -47.35 -27.17
N THR A 208 23.97 -46.73 -28.24
CA THR A 208 24.48 -45.44 -28.71
C THR A 208 24.15 -44.32 -27.72
N LEU A 209 25.17 -43.68 -27.18
CA LEU A 209 25.10 -42.49 -26.36
C LEU A 209 25.69 -41.31 -27.11
N THR A 210 25.01 -40.17 -27.10
CA THR A 210 25.55 -38.90 -27.58
C THR A 210 25.44 -37.77 -26.55
N VAL A 211 26.51 -36.98 -26.45
CA VAL A 211 26.46 -35.62 -25.94
C VAL A 211 26.33 -34.68 -27.13
N GLY A 212 25.36 -33.78 -27.07
CA GLY A 212 24.72 -33.22 -28.28
C GLY A 212 23.81 -34.25 -28.96
N SER A 213 23.25 -33.87 -30.12
CA SER A 213 22.36 -34.74 -30.88
C SER A 213 22.41 -34.41 -32.37
N SER A 214 22.16 -35.41 -33.22
CA SER A 214 22.01 -35.24 -34.67
C SER A 214 20.67 -34.63 -35.08
N TRP A 215 19.69 -34.61 -34.17
CA TRP A 215 18.37 -33.99 -34.31
C TRP A 215 18.09 -33.09 -33.10
N GLN A 216 17.46 -31.91 -33.28
CA GLN A 216 17.39 -30.87 -32.25
C GLN A 216 18.79 -30.43 -31.74
N ASN A 217 19.72 -30.19 -32.66
CA ASN A 217 21.16 -30.04 -32.41
C ASN A 217 21.51 -28.94 -31.41
N TYR A 218 22.35 -29.24 -30.41
CA TYR A 218 22.84 -28.23 -29.47
C TYR A 218 23.77 -27.19 -30.14
N ILE A 219 23.65 -25.94 -29.69
CA ILE A 219 24.51 -24.83 -30.08
C ILE A 219 25.04 -24.21 -28.79
N GLY A 220 26.32 -24.43 -28.50
CA GLY A 220 26.88 -24.07 -27.21
C GLY A 220 28.22 -24.73 -26.94
N GLU A 221 28.83 -24.35 -25.83
CA GLU A 221 30.04 -24.98 -25.31
C GLU A 221 29.64 -25.97 -24.21
N MET A 222 30.26 -27.15 -24.15
CA MET A 222 30.16 -28.05 -22.99
C MET A 222 31.54 -28.51 -22.54
N ASP A 223 31.63 -28.75 -21.24
CA ASP A 223 32.83 -29.11 -20.51
C ASP A 223 32.47 -30.02 -19.33
N GLU A 224 33.45 -30.77 -18.81
CA GLU A 224 33.31 -31.57 -17.57
C GLU A 224 32.02 -32.43 -17.51
N VAL A 225 31.78 -33.24 -18.55
CA VAL A 225 30.60 -34.11 -18.63
C VAL A 225 30.81 -35.38 -17.81
N LYS A 226 29.89 -35.67 -16.90
CA LYS A 226 29.85 -36.94 -16.16
C LYS A 226 28.51 -37.64 -16.25
N ILE A 227 28.56 -38.97 -16.22
CA ILE A 227 27.39 -39.83 -16.19
C ILE A 227 27.59 -40.87 -15.09
N TYR A 228 26.61 -41.02 -14.20
CA TYR A 228 26.59 -42.01 -13.13
C TYR A 228 25.45 -43.02 -13.36
N ARG A 229 25.67 -44.28 -13.00
CA ARG A 229 24.61 -45.32 -12.93
C ARG A 229 24.02 -45.43 -11.52
N ARG A 230 23.84 -44.28 -10.87
CA ARG A 230 23.13 -44.10 -9.59
C ARG A 230 22.58 -42.69 -9.50
N ALA A 231 21.67 -42.47 -8.55
CA ALA A 231 21.29 -41.13 -8.12
C ALA A 231 22.40 -40.50 -7.25
N LEU A 232 22.74 -39.24 -7.50
CA LEU A 232 23.54 -38.42 -6.58
C LEU A 232 22.63 -37.73 -5.57
N SER A 233 23.10 -37.57 -4.33
CA SER A 233 22.44 -36.72 -3.34
C SER A 233 22.68 -35.23 -3.63
N ALA A 234 21.79 -34.36 -3.14
CA ALA A 234 21.95 -32.91 -3.27
C ALA A 234 23.29 -32.40 -2.67
N ALA A 235 23.79 -33.04 -1.61
CA ALA A 235 25.09 -32.72 -1.02
C ALA A 235 26.26 -33.07 -1.94
N GLU A 236 26.20 -34.21 -2.63
CA GLU A 236 27.20 -34.60 -3.63
C GLU A 236 27.18 -33.66 -4.84
N VAL A 237 25.99 -33.31 -5.35
CA VAL A 237 25.83 -32.33 -6.43
C VAL A 237 26.41 -30.97 -6.05
N ARG A 238 26.19 -30.51 -4.81
CA ARG A 238 26.76 -29.26 -4.29
C ARG A 238 28.28 -29.33 -4.20
N ALA A 239 28.84 -30.42 -3.67
CA ALA A 239 30.29 -30.60 -3.58
C ALA A 239 30.96 -30.60 -4.97
N GLU A 240 30.33 -31.21 -5.98
CA GLU A 240 30.84 -31.17 -7.35
C GLU A 240 30.83 -29.76 -7.92
N PHE A 241 29.74 -29.02 -7.76
CA PHE A 241 29.66 -27.63 -8.19
C PHE A 241 30.74 -26.77 -7.52
N GLU A 242 30.85 -26.82 -6.19
CA GLU A 242 31.79 -26.01 -5.41
C GLU A 242 33.25 -26.29 -5.78
N SER A 243 33.58 -27.51 -6.22
CA SER A 243 34.92 -27.88 -6.65
C SER A 243 35.41 -27.16 -7.93
N LEU A 244 34.49 -26.65 -8.74
CA LEU A 244 34.77 -26.03 -10.06
C LEU A 244 34.17 -24.63 -10.22
N GLN A 245 33.37 -24.14 -9.28
CA GLN A 245 32.64 -22.88 -9.39
C GLN A 245 33.56 -21.67 -9.67
N GLU A 246 34.73 -21.60 -9.00
CA GLU A 246 35.72 -20.53 -9.20
C GLU A 246 36.36 -20.61 -10.60
N VAL A 247 36.62 -21.82 -11.07
CA VAL A 247 37.21 -22.07 -12.39
C VAL A 247 36.28 -21.55 -13.48
N PHE A 248 34.98 -21.85 -13.38
CA PHE A 248 33.98 -21.43 -14.36
C PHE A 248 33.43 -20.01 -14.14
N GLY A 249 33.81 -19.35 -13.04
CA GLY A 249 33.34 -18.01 -12.70
C GLY A 249 31.85 -17.96 -12.38
N VAL A 250 31.30 -19.04 -11.83
CA VAL A 250 29.89 -19.18 -11.46
C VAL A 250 29.80 -19.21 -9.94
N SER A 251 28.88 -18.47 -9.34
CA SER A 251 28.66 -18.45 -7.90
C SER A 251 27.27 -18.95 -7.56
N LEU A 252 27.11 -19.48 -6.34
CA LEU A 252 25.78 -19.70 -5.78
C LEU A 252 25.02 -18.37 -5.74
N PRO A 253 23.72 -18.36 -6.05
CA PRO A 253 22.90 -17.17 -5.82
C PRO A 253 23.04 -16.68 -4.38
N TRP A 254 23.30 -15.38 -4.22
CA TRP A 254 23.59 -14.75 -2.95
C TRP A 254 22.51 -15.02 -1.89
N GLN A 255 21.26 -15.27 -2.32
CA GLN A 255 20.13 -15.61 -1.46
C GLN A 255 20.37 -16.86 -0.60
N ILE A 256 21.10 -17.86 -1.12
CA ILE A 256 21.42 -19.07 -0.34
C ILE A 256 22.38 -18.70 0.79
N THR A 257 23.45 -17.98 0.43
CA THR A 257 24.46 -17.50 1.39
C THR A 257 23.80 -16.63 2.47
N ALA A 258 22.91 -15.73 2.04
CA ALA A 258 22.11 -14.88 2.90
C ALA A 258 21.22 -15.69 3.86
N ASN A 259 20.47 -16.66 3.37
CA ASN A 259 19.55 -17.45 4.18
C ASN A 259 20.27 -18.35 5.19
N GLU A 260 21.37 -18.99 4.79
CA GLU A 260 22.21 -19.78 5.71
C GLU A 260 22.83 -18.89 6.79
N GLY A 261 23.35 -17.72 6.41
CA GLY A 261 23.89 -16.73 7.34
C GLY A 261 22.86 -16.24 8.37
N LEU A 262 21.65 -15.89 7.94
CA LEU A 262 20.60 -15.44 8.86
C LEU A 262 20.15 -16.52 9.82
N LYS A 263 20.09 -17.79 9.38
CA LYS A 263 19.79 -18.91 10.27
C LYS A 263 20.84 -19.03 11.38
N GLN A 264 22.11 -18.86 11.07
CA GLN A 264 23.19 -18.89 12.05
C GLN A 264 23.11 -17.71 13.02
N VAL A 265 22.89 -16.49 12.51
CA VAL A 265 22.68 -15.29 13.34
C VAL A 265 21.53 -15.49 14.31
N ASN A 266 20.38 -15.98 13.84
CA ASN A 266 19.19 -16.19 14.67
C ASN A 266 19.40 -17.30 15.71
N ALA A 267 20.10 -18.39 15.37
CA ALA A 267 20.44 -19.44 16.31
C ALA A 267 21.39 -18.94 17.42
N ALA A 268 22.41 -18.16 17.07
CA ALA A 268 23.34 -17.56 18.02
C ALA A 268 22.63 -16.57 18.95
N TRP A 269 21.73 -15.75 18.40
CA TRP A 269 20.93 -14.81 19.19
C TRP A 269 20.00 -15.53 20.17
N ALA A 270 19.29 -16.57 19.71
CA ALA A 270 18.40 -17.37 20.56
C ALA A 270 19.16 -18.06 21.71
N ALA A 271 20.44 -18.39 21.51
CA ALA A 271 21.33 -18.93 22.54
C ALA A 271 21.94 -17.87 23.47
N GLY A 272 21.70 -16.58 23.24
CA GLY A 272 22.33 -15.47 23.97
C GLY A 272 23.83 -15.31 23.70
N ASN A 273 24.34 -15.90 22.60
CA ASN A 273 25.75 -15.82 22.22
C ASN A 273 25.98 -14.61 21.29
N PHE A 274 25.95 -13.40 21.86
CA PHE A 274 26.13 -12.15 21.12
C PHE A 274 27.51 -12.01 20.44
N PRO A 275 28.64 -12.50 21.01
CA PRO A 275 29.91 -12.53 20.29
C PRO A 275 29.85 -13.31 18.96
N ALA A 276 29.16 -14.46 18.94
CA ALA A 276 28.97 -15.21 17.69
C ALA A 276 28.07 -14.47 16.70
N VAL A 277 27.00 -13.80 17.17
CA VAL A 277 26.18 -12.91 16.33
C VAL A 277 27.07 -11.85 15.68
N GLN A 278 27.94 -11.21 16.46
CA GLN A 278 28.80 -10.12 15.99
C GLN A 278 29.78 -10.61 14.92
N GLU A 279 30.42 -11.76 15.14
CA GLU A 279 31.36 -12.37 14.19
C GLU A 279 30.68 -12.71 12.86
N ILE A 280 29.54 -13.41 12.92
CA ILE A 280 28.79 -13.81 11.72
C ILE A 280 28.27 -12.59 10.95
N CYS A 281 27.69 -11.60 11.66
CA CYS A 281 27.21 -10.38 11.02
C CYS A 281 28.33 -9.58 10.36
N ARG A 282 29.51 -9.46 10.99
CA ARG A 282 30.68 -8.80 10.41
C ARG A 282 31.19 -9.54 9.16
N ASP A 283 31.26 -10.87 9.20
CA ASP A 283 31.64 -11.66 8.01
C ASP A 283 30.68 -11.40 6.85
N LEU A 284 29.37 -11.53 7.09
CA LEU A 284 28.34 -11.30 6.07
C LEU A 284 28.36 -9.86 5.53
N ALA A 285 28.56 -8.86 6.39
CA ALA A 285 28.65 -7.45 5.96
C ALA A 285 29.85 -7.18 5.04
N ASN A 286 30.92 -7.97 5.13
CA ASN A 286 32.13 -7.82 4.31
C ASN A 286 32.08 -8.58 2.97
N ARG A 287 31.06 -9.42 2.74
CA ARG A 287 30.91 -10.18 1.49
C ARG A 287 30.33 -9.29 0.39
N SER A 288 31.18 -8.85 -0.54
CA SER A 288 30.81 -7.95 -1.64
C SER A 288 29.81 -8.53 -2.65
N ASN A 289 29.63 -9.85 -2.68
CA ASN A 289 28.61 -10.51 -3.49
C ASN A 289 27.19 -10.42 -2.88
N LEU A 290 27.04 -9.97 -1.63
CA LEU A 290 25.74 -9.75 -1.01
C LEU A 290 25.22 -8.33 -1.31
N PRO A 291 23.94 -8.16 -1.68
CA PRO A 291 23.36 -6.84 -1.94
C PRO A 291 23.44 -5.91 -0.74
N GLY A 292 23.52 -4.59 -0.99
CA GLY A 292 23.61 -3.57 0.06
C GLY A 292 22.45 -3.60 1.07
N HIS A 293 21.22 -3.94 0.64
CA HIS A 293 20.08 -4.08 1.55
C HIS A 293 20.23 -5.26 2.53
N TYR A 294 20.86 -6.36 2.11
CA TYR A 294 21.12 -7.48 2.99
C TYR A 294 22.28 -7.16 3.94
N ARG A 295 23.37 -6.57 3.42
CA ARG A 295 24.52 -6.15 4.22
C ARG A 295 24.12 -5.14 5.29
N SER A 296 23.26 -4.18 4.96
CA SER A 296 22.70 -3.24 5.94
C SER A 296 21.81 -3.93 6.98
N TYR A 297 20.98 -4.91 6.61
CA TYR A 297 20.19 -5.68 7.57
C TYR A 297 21.07 -6.41 8.60
N VAL A 298 22.15 -7.08 8.17
CA VAL A 298 23.06 -7.76 9.11
C VAL A 298 23.85 -6.76 9.96
N MET A 299 24.14 -5.56 9.45
CA MET A 299 24.74 -4.47 10.24
C MET A 299 23.75 -3.93 11.29
N LEU A 300 22.45 -3.85 11.00
CA LEU A 300 21.44 -3.51 12.00
C LEU A 300 21.36 -4.58 13.10
N ARG A 301 21.44 -5.88 12.75
CA ARG A 301 21.56 -6.96 13.75
C ARG A 301 22.83 -6.84 14.59
N LEU A 302 23.96 -6.51 13.97
CA LEU A 302 25.21 -6.27 14.67
C LEU A 302 25.07 -5.13 15.69
N ALA A 303 24.57 -3.97 15.26
CA ALA A 303 24.37 -2.82 16.14
C ALA A 303 23.42 -3.15 17.29
N GLN A 304 22.31 -3.85 17.00
CA GLN A 304 21.35 -4.29 18.01
C GLN A 304 21.97 -5.23 19.05
N SER A 305 22.91 -6.11 18.65
CA SER A 305 23.60 -6.98 19.60
C SER A 305 24.41 -6.17 20.63
N TYR A 306 25.09 -5.11 20.20
CA TYR A 306 25.80 -4.20 21.11
C TYR A 306 24.84 -3.38 21.97
N MET A 307 23.68 -2.98 21.43
CA MET A 307 22.64 -2.29 22.21
C MET A 307 22.11 -3.16 23.35
N VAL A 308 21.91 -4.46 23.10
CA VAL A 308 21.46 -5.43 24.13
C VAL A 308 22.54 -5.66 25.19
N GLU A 309 23.81 -5.64 24.81
CA GLU A 309 24.95 -5.69 25.75
C GLU A 309 25.24 -4.35 26.44
N GLU A 310 24.43 -3.31 26.19
CA GLU A 310 24.62 -1.92 26.67
C GLU A 310 25.99 -1.31 26.28
N ASN A 311 26.62 -1.84 25.21
CA ASN A 311 27.86 -1.31 24.66
C ASN A 311 27.58 -0.18 23.65
N PHE A 312 27.11 0.95 24.18
CA PHE A 312 26.71 2.11 23.38
C PHE A 312 27.79 2.65 22.44
N PRO A 313 29.09 2.75 22.83
CA PRO A 313 30.13 3.20 21.89
C PRO A 313 30.33 2.28 20.69
N ALA A 314 30.27 0.96 20.88
CA ALA A 314 30.38 0.01 19.77
C ALA A 314 29.14 0.05 18.87
N ALA A 315 27.94 0.16 19.45
CA ALA A 315 26.70 0.34 18.71
C ALA A 315 26.73 1.62 17.86
N LEU A 316 27.16 2.75 18.45
CA LEU A 316 27.31 4.03 17.76
C LEU A 316 28.23 3.90 16.54
N GLY A 317 29.40 3.27 16.70
CA GLY A 317 30.33 3.06 15.59
C GLY A 317 29.72 2.26 14.43
N VAL A 318 28.96 1.20 14.73
CA VAL A 318 28.27 0.41 13.70
C VAL A 318 27.16 1.22 13.01
N TYR A 319 26.36 2.00 13.76
CA TYR A 319 25.35 2.86 13.16
C TYR A 319 25.98 3.95 12.28
N GLU A 320 27.09 4.56 12.69
CA GLU A 320 27.83 5.52 11.87
C GLU A 320 28.37 4.88 10.57
N GLU A 321 28.83 3.63 10.62
CA GLU A 321 29.20 2.86 9.42
C GLU A 321 28.01 2.65 8.48
N ILE A 322 26.80 2.38 9.02
CA ILE A 322 25.58 2.26 8.22
C ILE A 322 25.26 3.61 7.56
N VAL A 323 25.28 4.71 8.32
CA VAL A 323 24.98 6.06 7.80
C VAL A 323 25.93 6.44 6.66
N ALA A 324 27.21 6.11 6.77
CA ALA A 324 28.24 6.49 5.81
C ALA A 324 28.24 5.67 4.50
N ASN A 325 27.50 4.55 4.43
CA ASN A 325 27.55 3.65 3.28
C ASN A 325 26.42 3.91 2.27
N ASP A 326 26.74 4.55 1.16
CA ASP A 326 25.77 4.89 0.09
C ASP A 326 25.18 3.68 -0.65
N GLU A 327 25.74 2.48 -0.50
CA GLU A 327 25.16 1.24 -1.04
C GLU A 327 23.97 0.74 -0.20
N TYR A 328 23.79 1.26 1.01
CA TYR A 328 22.73 0.84 1.92
C TYR A 328 21.42 1.60 1.67
N PRO A 329 20.26 0.94 1.82
CA PRO A 329 18.96 1.58 1.65
C PRO A 329 18.85 2.84 2.51
N ALA A 330 18.27 3.90 1.94
CA ALA A 330 18.07 5.17 2.64
C ALA A 330 17.34 4.96 3.98
N ILE A 331 16.33 4.09 4.02
CA ILE A 331 15.55 3.79 5.23
C ILE A 331 16.40 3.21 6.37
N HIS A 332 17.35 2.33 6.08
CA HIS A 332 18.26 1.79 7.11
C HIS A 332 19.25 2.85 7.60
N ARG A 333 19.66 3.78 6.73
CA ARG A 333 20.52 4.91 7.10
C ARG A 333 19.79 5.95 7.94
N ASP A 334 18.52 6.20 7.63
CA ASP A 334 17.65 7.08 8.42
C ASP A 334 17.42 6.49 9.81
N GLU A 335 17.10 5.19 9.91
CA GLU A 335 17.01 4.48 11.19
C GLU A 335 18.32 4.56 11.99
N ALA A 336 19.47 4.31 11.34
CA ALA A 336 20.77 4.40 11.98
C ALA A 336 21.10 5.83 12.46
N ARG A 337 20.73 6.87 11.71
CA ARG A 337 20.88 8.27 12.14
C ARG A 337 20.10 8.55 13.43
N GLU A 338 18.84 8.12 13.48
CA GLU A 338 18.01 8.30 14.68
C GLU A 338 18.60 7.57 15.90
N PHE A 339 19.15 6.36 15.72
CA PHE A 339 19.87 5.67 16.79
C PHE A 339 21.19 6.33 17.21
N CYS A 340 21.97 6.87 16.26
CA CYS A 340 23.18 7.64 16.60
C CYS A 340 22.83 8.80 17.54
N ASP A 341 21.78 9.55 17.22
CA ASP A 341 21.34 10.68 18.05
C ASP A 341 20.88 10.20 19.43
N GLU A 342 20.07 9.14 19.50
CA GLU A 342 19.65 8.53 20.77
C GLU A 342 20.85 8.12 21.64
N ILE A 343 21.85 7.47 21.05
CA ILE A 343 23.04 7.00 21.77
C ILE A 343 23.89 8.16 22.27
N ARG A 344 24.19 9.17 21.43
CA ARG A 344 24.97 10.35 21.83
C ARG A 344 24.30 11.09 22.99
N ASN A 345 22.97 11.17 22.98
CA ASN A 345 22.20 11.72 24.09
C ASN A 345 22.36 10.90 25.39
N ARG A 346 22.31 9.57 25.31
CA ARG A 346 22.56 8.68 26.47
C ARG A 346 23.97 8.82 27.02
N LEU A 347 24.95 9.05 26.14
CA LEU A 347 26.36 9.29 26.49
C LEU A 347 26.62 10.71 27.04
N GLY A 348 25.63 11.60 27.01
CA GLY A 348 25.75 12.98 27.49
C GLY A 348 26.57 13.89 26.58
N GLU A 349 26.76 13.51 25.32
CA GLU A 349 27.54 14.27 24.33
C GLU A 349 26.77 15.49 23.79
N THR A 350 25.48 15.60 24.07
CA THR A 350 24.60 16.71 23.66
C THR A 350 24.05 17.45 24.89
N PRO A 351 24.69 18.54 25.35
CA PRO A 351 24.17 19.35 26.46
C PRO A 351 22.88 20.07 26.08
N GLY A 352 21.79 19.88 26.83
CA GLY A 352 20.52 20.59 26.64
C GLY A 352 19.45 19.86 25.81
N TYR A 353 19.69 18.59 25.45
CA TYR A 353 18.68 17.75 24.82
C TYR A 353 17.81 17.07 25.89
N ASP A 354 16.51 17.39 25.92
CA ASP A 354 15.57 16.81 26.88
C ASP A 354 15.43 15.29 26.63
N ARG A 355 15.61 14.49 27.69
CA ARG A 355 15.59 13.02 27.62
C ARG A 355 14.23 12.46 27.18
N GLU A 356 13.15 13.23 27.32
CA GLU A 356 11.84 12.90 26.74
C GLU A 356 11.64 13.44 25.31
N ALA A 357 12.34 14.53 24.94
CA ALA A 357 12.32 15.08 23.59
C ALA A 357 13.04 14.21 22.55
N GLY A 358 13.91 13.29 22.98
CA GLY A 358 14.59 12.35 22.08
C GLY A 358 13.71 11.37 21.35
N ARG A 359 12.48 11.17 21.83
CA ARG A 359 11.44 10.45 21.10
C ARG A 359 10.47 11.42 20.40
N THR A 360 10.17 12.55 21.04
CA THR A 360 9.05 13.45 20.66
C THR A 360 9.42 14.74 19.88
N GLY A 361 10.70 15.01 19.63
CA GLY A 361 11.20 16.38 19.37
C GLY A 361 11.45 16.80 17.91
N ALA A 362 11.38 15.90 16.91
CA ALA A 362 11.53 16.25 15.50
C ALA A 362 10.23 16.05 14.68
N HIS A 363 9.16 15.57 15.33
CA HIS A 363 7.93 15.11 14.68
C HIS A 363 6.73 16.05 14.88
N LYS A 364 6.89 17.17 15.58
CA LYS A 364 5.82 18.14 15.80
C LYS A 364 6.17 19.48 15.18
N THR A 365 5.22 20.10 14.48
CA THR A 365 5.44 21.42 13.88
C THR A 365 5.48 22.47 15.00
N PRO A 366 6.56 23.25 15.15
CA PRO A 366 6.60 24.33 16.12
C PRO A 366 5.64 25.45 15.68
N ILE A 367 4.62 25.72 16.50
CA ILE A 367 3.68 26.81 16.26
C ILE A 367 4.01 27.97 17.20
N THR A 368 4.44 29.10 16.64
CA THR A 368 4.66 30.33 17.42
C THR A 368 3.33 30.79 18.03
N LEU A 369 3.31 30.93 19.36
CA LEU A 369 2.23 31.57 20.10
C LEU A 369 2.39 33.10 20.04
N ILE A 370 1.27 33.82 19.96
CA ILE A 370 1.25 35.28 19.89
C ILE A 370 0.56 35.80 21.16
N ASP A 371 1.36 36.29 22.10
CA ASP A 371 0.89 36.70 23.42
C ASP A 371 0.48 38.18 23.49
N SER A 372 0.90 38.98 22.50
CA SER A 372 0.58 40.41 22.42
C SER A 372 0.46 40.88 20.97
N PHE A 373 -0.38 41.89 20.75
CA PHE A 373 -0.54 42.54 19.45
C PHE A 373 -0.03 43.98 19.48
N ALA A 374 0.58 44.43 18.38
CA ALA A 374 0.94 45.84 18.20
C ALA A 374 -0.30 46.73 18.02
N VAL A 375 -1.35 46.15 17.43
CA VAL A 375 -2.67 46.78 17.26
C VAL A 375 -3.75 45.74 17.56
N GLU A 376 -4.74 46.11 18.37
CA GLU A 376 -5.93 45.32 18.63
C GLU A 376 -7.18 46.01 18.06
N ILE A 377 -7.93 45.27 17.26
CA ILE A 377 -9.20 45.69 16.66
C ILE A 377 -10.28 44.73 17.16
N HIS A 378 -11.29 45.25 17.84
CA HIS A 378 -12.35 44.45 18.44
C HIS A 378 -13.59 44.40 17.56
N VAL A 379 -14.18 43.21 17.47
CA VAL A 379 -15.43 42.95 16.77
C VAL A 379 -16.39 42.24 17.71
N ALA A 380 -17.66 42.65 17.71
CA ALA A 380 -18.70 42.04 18.54
C ALA A 380 -20.05 42.01 17.78
N PRO A 381 -20.93 41.02 18.03
CA PRO A 381 -22.22 40.93 17.36
C PRO A 381 -23.14 42.14 17.60
N ASP A 382 -22.95 42.84 18.71
CA ASP A 382 -23.66 44.06 19.12
C ASP A 382 -22.85 45.36 18.86
N GLY A 383 -21.75 45.26 18.11
CA GLY A 383 -20.93 46.42 17.72
C GLY A 383 -21.61 47.32 16.69
N ASP A 384 -20.90 48.37 16.27
CA ASP A 384 -21.39 49.36 15.31
C ASP A 384 -20.30 49.72 14.28
N ASP A 385 -20.54 49.47 12.99
CA ASP A 385 -19.57 49.78 11.93
C ASP A 385 -19.51 51.29 11.56
N GLN A 386 -20.53 52.07 11.92
CA GLN A 386 -20.60 53.50 11.64
C GLN A 386 -20.02 54.34 12.78
N GLN A 387 -20.31 53.96 14.02
CA GLN A 387 -19.89 54.72 15.21
C GLN A 387 -18.75 54.07 15.99
N GLY A 388 -18.53 52.76 15.83
CA GLY A 388 -17.42 52.06 16.46
C GLY A 388 -16.06 52.58 16.00
N ASP A 389 -15.09 52.57 16.91
CA ASP A 389 -13.69 52.93 16.63
C ASP A 389 -12.77 51.70 16.62
N GLY A 390 -13.31 50.50 16.85
CA GLY A 390 -12.57 49.25 16.90
C GLY A 390 -11.90 48.99 18.25
N SER A 391 -12.09 49.86 19.25
CA SER A 391 -11.64 49.61 20.62
C SER A 391 -12.52 48.57 21.33
N ALA A 392 -12.04 48.04 22.46
CA ALA A 392 -12.83 47.11 23.27
C ALA A 392 -14.14 47.73 23.80
N ALA A 393 -14.19 49.06 23.94
CA ALA A 393 -15.36 49.78 24.42
C ALA A 393 -16.38 50.06 23.29
N ASN A 394 -15.89 50.32 22.07
CA ASN A 394 -16.72 50.60 20.89
C ASN A 394 -16.31 49.69 19.72
N PRO A 395 -16.60 48.38 19.80
CA PRO A 395 -16.18 47.42 18.78
C PRO A 395 -16.91 47.63 17.45
N PHE A 396 -16.30 47.17 16.36
CA PHE A 396 -16.99 47.07 15.08
C PHE A 396 -18.02 45.93 15.11
N ALA A 397 -19.02 46.01 14.23
CA ALA A 397 -20.03 44.97 14.06
C ALA A 397 -19.56 43.86 13.12
N THR A 398 -18.83 44.21 12.05
CA THR A 398 -18.50 43.25 10.98
C THR A 398 -17.01 42.98 10.81
N LEU A 399 -16.72 41.77 10.35
CA LEU A 399 -15.37 41.33 9.98
C LEU A 399 -14.81 42.15 8.80
N ALA A 400 -15.68 42.59 7.87
CA ALA A 400 -15.28 43.40 6.73
C ALA A 400 -14.75 44.77 7.18
N ARG A 401 -15.44 45.44 8.11
CA ARG A 401 -14.97 46.72 8.67
C ARG A 401 -13.66 46.56 9.43
N ALA A 402 -13.55 45.50 10.23
CA ALA A 402 -12.33 45.21 11.00
C ALA A 402 -11.13 44.87 10.10
N ARG A 403 -11.34 44.08 9.05
CA ARG A 403 -10.35 43.82 7.99
C ARG A 403 -9.85 45.13 7.38
N ASP A 404 -10.75 46.01 6.97
CA ASP A 404 -10.39 47.28 6.34
C ASP A 404 -9.60 48.20 7.28
N GLU A 405 -9.84 48.11 8.58
CA GLU A 405 -9.05 48.82 9.59
C GLU A 405 -7.67 48.19 9.79
N ALA A 406 -7.58 46.86 9.84
CA ALA A 406 -6.29 46.14 9.93
C ALA A 406 -5.38 46.44 8.74
N ARG A 407 -5.95 46.58 7.53
CA ARG A 407 -5.22 47.02 6.33
C ARG A 407 -4.51 48.37 6.51
N ARG A 408 -5.11 49.29 7.27
CA ARG A 408 -4.57 50.63 7.54
C ARG A 408 -3.59 50.64 8.70
N ALA A 409 -3.83 49.79 9.70
CA ALA A 409 -3.09 49.81 10.96
C ALA A 409 -1.78 49.00 10.92
N LYS A 410 -1.61 48.08 9.96
CA LYS A 410 -0.40 47.26 9.87
C LYS A 410 0.84 48.08 9.49
N THR A 411 1.86 48.05 10.36
CA THR A 411 3.16 48.74 10.14
C THR A 411 4.34 47.78 9.94
N GLY A 412 4.19 46.52 10.36
CA GLY A 412 5.26 45.52 10.40
C GLY A 412 6.03 45.46 11.72
N ASP A 413 5.74 46.36 12.68
CA ASP A 413 6.41 46.39 14.00
C ASP A 413 5.97 45.26 14.95
N GLY A 414 4.86 44.58 14.63
CA GLY A 414 4.36 43.44 15.37
C GLY A 414 3.01 42.93 14.84
N PRO A 415 2.49 41.82 15.40
CA PRO A 415 1.24 41.22 14.95
C PRO A 415 0.04 42.16 15.11
N VAL A 416 -0.93 42.10 14.20
CA VAL A 416 -2.21 42.84 14.28
C VAL A 416 -3.32 41.86 14.63
N GLY A 417 -4.03 42.11 15.74
CA GLY A 417 -5.08 41.24 16.25
C GLY A 417 -6.47 41.78 15.94
N ILE A 418 -7.28 40.99 15.22
CA ILE A 418 -8.73 41.19 15.07
C ILE A 418 -9.41 40.25 16.08
N LEU A 419 -9.85 40.81 17.20
CA LEU A 419 -10.33 40.09 18.38
C LEU A 419 -11.86 39.98 18.39
N LEU A 420 -12.35 38.76 18.16
CA LEU A 420 -13.78 38.45 18.05
C LEU A 420 -14.36 38.12 19.43
N ALA A 421 -15.35 38.89 19.87
CA ALA A 421 -16.15 38.56 21.05
C ALA A 421 -17.00 37.28 20.82
N PRO A 422 -17.41 36.59 21.90
CA PRO A 422 -18.37 35.49 21.79
C PRO A 422 -19.64 35.90 21.06
N GLY A 423 -20.10 35.04 20.15
CA GLY A 423 -21.37 35.19 19.45
C GLY A 423 -21.29 34.83 17.97
N GLU A 424 -22.42 35.00 17.29
CA GLU A 424 -22.59 34.67 15.88
C GLU A 424 -22.39 35.91 15.00
N TYR A 425 -21.68 35.72 13.89
CA TYR A 425 -21.39 36.71 12.87
C TYR A 425 -21.98 36.21 11.54
N PRO A 426 -23.24 36.56 11.22
CA PRO A 426 -23.91 36.08 10.02
C PRO A 426 -23.22 36.59 8.75
N LEU A 427 -23.03 35.69 7.78
CA LEU A 427 -22.43 35.99 6.49
C LEU A 427 -23.47 35.83 5.37
N SER A 428 -23.82 36.95 4.73
CA SER A 428 -24.63 36.97 3.51
C SER A 428 -23.81 36.86 2.22
N ALA A 429 -22.48 37.02 2.33
CA ALA A 429 -21.50 36.87 1.26
C ALA A 429 -20.15 36.40 1.86
N SER A 430 -19.26 35.91 1.01
CA SER A 430 -17.91 35.47 1.40
C SER A 430 -17.12 36.57 2.12
N LEU A 431 -16.39 36.23 3.19
CA LEU A 431 -15.31 37.09 3.69
C LEU A 431 -14.10 36.93 2.76
N VAL A 432 -13.89 37.92 1.88
CA VAL A 432 -12.76 37.94 0.95
C VAL A 432 -11.55 38.59 1.61
N LEU A 433 -10.44 37.85 1.62
CA LEU A 433 -9.12 38.30 2.06
C LEU A 433 -8.15 38.20 0.88
N ASP A 434 -7.44 39.28 0.58
CA ASP A 434 -6.56 39.38 -0.58
C ASP A 434 -5.14 39.80 -0.18
N ALA A 435 -4.26 40.04 -1.16
CA ALA A 435 -2.89 40.48 -0.91
C ALA A 435 -2.80 41.71 0.03
N GLY A 436 -3.80 42.59 -0.01
CA GLY A 436 -3.94 43.74 0.87
C GLY A 436 -4.16 43.39 2.34
N ASP A 437 -4.51 42.15 2.67
CA ASP A 437 -4.67 41.65 4.04
C ASP A 437 -3.43 40.96 4.58
N SER A 438 -2.36 40.86 3.78
CA SER A 438 -1.13 40.21 4.20
C SER A 438 -0.51 40.89 5.42
N GLY A 439 -0.05 40.08 6.38
CA GLY A 439 0.90 40.51 7.40
C GLY A 439 2.34 40.49 6.88
N PHE A 440 3.28 40.44 7.80
CA PHE A 440 4.72 40.33 7.51
C PHE A 440 5.31 39.13 8.25
N GLU A 441 6.48 38.68 7.82
CA GLU A 441 7.24 37.64 8.54
C GLU A 441 7.50 38.09 9.99
N GLY A 442 7.05 37.30 10.96
CA GLY A 442 7.10 37.65 12.40
C GLY A 442 6.02 38.64 12.88
N ALA A 443 5.23 39.23 11.99
CA ALA A 443 4.16 40.19 12.30
C ALA A 443 2.88 39.87 11.49
N PRO A 444 2.23 38.72 11.74
CA PRO A 444 1.03 38.31 11.00
C PRO A 444 -0.21 39.14 11.37
N VAL A 445 -1.21 39.10 10.49
CA VAL A 445 -2.59 39.50 10.82
C VAL A 445 -3.32 38.30 11.41
N VAL A 446 -3.99 38.46 12.55
CA VAL A 446 -4.57 37.35 13.31
C VAL A 446 -6.04 37.63 13.61
N PHE A 447 -6.94 36.82 13.06
CA PHE A 447 -8.34 36.76 13.47
C PHE A 447 -8.45 35.79 14.64
N ARG A 448 -8.66 36.29 15.86
CA ARG A 448 -8.65 35.48 17.09
C ARG A 448 -9.98 35.58 17.82
N ALA A 449 -10.56 34.43 18.17
CA ALA A 449 -11.65 34.39 19.13
C ALA A 449 -11.14 34.70 20.54
N LYS A 450 -11.78 35.64 21.25
CA LYS A 450 -11.45 35.94 22.66
C LYS A 450 -11.66 34.73 23.57
N GLU A 451 -12.68 33.95 23.25
CA GLU A 451 -12.94 32.64 23.86
C GLU A 451 -12.99 31.59 22.73
N LYS A 452 -12.07 30.63 22.77
CA LYS A 452 -11.95 29.57 21.73
C LYS A 452 -13.29 28.84 21.56
N GLY A 453 -13.70 28.67 20.31
CA GLY A 453 -14.95 27.99 19.96
C GLY A 453 -16.22 28.81 20.20
N LYS A 454 -16.12 30.11 20.54
CA LYS A 454 -17.29 30.96 20.83
C LYS A 454 -17.58 32.05 19.80
N ALA A 455 -16.65 32.37 18.90
CA ALA A 455 -16.89 33.28 17.78
C ALA A 455 -17.26 32.46 16.52
N VAL A 456 -18.49 32.61 16.03
CA VAL A 456 -19.06 31.75 14.97
C VAL A 456 -19.34 32.55 13.71
N LEU A 457 -18.59 32.30 12.64
CA LEU A 457 -18.92 32.79 11.29
C LEU A 457 -20.00 31.87 10.71
N TYR A 458 -21.20 32.41 10.50
CA TYR A 458 -22.41 31.62 10.27
C TYR A 458 -23.03 31.91 8.91
N GLY A 459 -23.09 30.91 8.02
CA GLY A 459 -23.63 31.04 6.64
C GLY A 459 -25.07 30.54 6.46
N GLY A 460 -25.78 30.26 7.54
CA GLY A 460 -27.13 29.68 7.51
C GLY A 460 -28.24 30.66 7.86
N THR A 461 -29.46 30.12 7.98
CA THR A 461 -30.61 30.86 8.51
C THR A 461 -31.48 29.96 9.38
N ARG A 462 -32.12 30.56 10.40
CA ARG A 462 -33.06 29.88 11.30
C ARG A 462 -34.45 29.93 10.71
N LEU A 463 -35.14 28.79 10.72
CA LEU A 463 -36.50 28.66 10.25
C LEU A 463 -37.48 28.75 11.43
N SER A 464 -38.66 29.31 11.16
CA SER A 464 -39.77 29.42 12.10
C SER A 464 -41.11 29.29 11.36
N GLY A 465 -42.23 29.31 12.06
CA GLY A 465 -43.56 29.22 11.45
C GLY A 465 -43.93 27.83 10.93
N PHE A 466 -43.38 26.76 11.52
CA PHE A 466 -43.79 25.39 11.21
C PHE A 466 -45.23 25.15 11.66
N THR A 467 -46.05 24.60 10.77
CA THR A 467 -47.45 24.23 11.07
C THR A 467 -47.73 22.78 10.66
N PRO A 468 -48.61 22.04 11.34
CA PRO A 468 -48.96 20.70 10.93
C PRO A 468 -49.49 20.66 9.50
N VAL A 469 -49.10 19.66 8.72
CA VAL A 469 -49.64 19.45 7.38
C VAL A 469 -51.11 19.06 7.49
N THR A 470 -51.99 19.87 6.91
CA THR A 470 -53.45 19.66 6.92
C THR A 470 -54.07 19.50 5.52
N ASN A 471 -53.33 19.84 4.46
CA ASN A 471 -53.81 19.76 3.09
C ASN A 471 -54.08 18.28 2.71
N PRO A 472 -55.33 17.90 2.37
CA PRO A 472 -55.68 16.50 2.06
C PRO A 472 -54.88 15.89 0.91
N ALA A 473 -54.54 16.68 -0.12
CA ALA A 473 -53.77 16.19 -1.27
C ALA A 473 -52.32 15.86 -0.89
N ILE A 474 -51.75 16.61 0.07
CA ILE A 474 -50.42 16.33 0.60
C ILE A 474 -50.47 15.15 1.57
N LEU A 475 -51.44 15.12 2.49
CA LEU A 475 -51.64 14.02 3.42
C LEU A 475 -51.81 12.67 2.73
N GLN A 476 -52.47 12.64 1.57
CA GLN A 476 -52.64 11.41 0.78
C GLN A 476 -51.33 10.87 0.23
N ARG A 477 -50.34 11.73 -0.05
CA ARG A 477 -49.00 11.34 -0.51
C ARG A 477 -48.13 10.82 0.63
N LEU A 478 -48.33 11.31 1.85
CA LEU A 478 -47.59 10.86 3.02
C LEU A 478 -47.93 9.41 3.42
N PRO A 479 -46.94 8.63 3.90
CA PRO A 479 -47.14 7.37 4.59
C PRO A 479 -48.16 7.50 5.72
N ALA A 480 -48.99 6.48 5.92
CA ALA A 480 -50.09 6.53 6.89
C ALA A 480 -49.59 6.79 8.32
N GLU A 481 -48.45 6.20 8.66
CA GLU A 481 -47.74 6.29 9.93
C GLU A 481 -47.19 7.69 10.25
N ALA A 482 -46.98 8.54 9.23
CA ALA A 482 -46.44 9.89 9.36
C ALA A 482 -47.53 10.99 9.36
N ARG A 483 -48.75 10.67 8.93
CA ARG A 483 -49.86 11.63 8.89
C ARG A 483 -50.12 12.20 10.29
N GLY A 484 -50.25 13.52 10.38
CA GLY A 484 -50.42 14.25 11.64
C GLY A 484 -49.13 14.50 12.42
N LYS A 485 -47.97 14.01 11.94
CA LYS A 485 -46.65 14.23 12.57
C LYS A 485 -45.69 15.06 11.70
N VAL A 486 -46.02 15.25 10.43
CA VAL A 486 -45.26 16.09 9.49
C VAL A 486 -45.73 17.55 9.60
N TYR A 487 -44.76 18.45 9.66
CA TYR A 487 -44.95 19.90 9.65
C TYR A 487 -44.51 20.48 8.31
N GLN A 488 -45.07 21.65 7.98
CA GLN A 488 -44.70 22.43 6.81
C GLN A 488 -44.27 23.84 7.19
N CYS A 489 -43.33 24.40 6.43
CA CYS A 489 -42.87 25.78 6.54
C CYS A 489 -42.81 26.40 5.13
N ASP A 490 -43.37 27.61 4.97
CA ASP A 490 -43.32 28.37 3.72
C ASP A 490 -42.08 29.25 3.69
N LEU A 491 -41.06 28.82 2.94
CA LEU A 491 -39.78 29.52 2.88
C LEU A 491 -39.91 30.90 2.23
N LYS A 492 -40.89 31.12 1.34
CA LYS A 492 -41.10 32.44 0.71
C LYS A 492 -41.57 33.48 1.72
N GLN A 493 -42.35 33.07 2.72
CA GLN A 493 -42.78 33.96 3.81
C GLN A 493 -41.62 34.38 4.70
N LEU A 494 -40.54 33.59 4.73
CA LEU A 494 -39.29 33.90 5.43
C LEU A 494 -38.28 34.65 4.54
N GLY A 495 -38.66 35.06 3.32
CA GLY A 495 -37.78 35.77 2.39
C GLY A 495 -36.75 34.88 1.68
N ILE A 496 -36.94 33.56 1.70
CA ILE A 496 -36.01 32.58 1.14
C ILE A 496 -36.54 32.14 -0.23
N TYR A 497 -35.80 32.45 -1.29
CA TYR A 497 -36.22 32.18 -2.68
C TYR A 497 -35.24 31.27 -3.45
N ASP A 498 -34.03 31.06 -2.93
CA ASP A 498 -33.05 30.16 -3.51
C ASP A 498 -32.99 28.84 -2.73
N TYR A 499 -33.55 27.79 -3.31
CA TYR A 499 -33.65 26.45 -2.73
C TYR A 499 -32.51 25.52 -3.15
N GLY A 500 -31.53 26.03 -3.89
CA GLY A 500 -30.56 25.21 -4.60
C GLY A 500 -31.23 24.28 -5.63
N LYS A 501 -30.44 23.37 -6.20
CA LYS A 501 -30.90 22.39 -7.19
C LYS A 501 -30.28 21.03 -6.90
N LEU A 502 -31.06 19.96 -7.08
CA LEU A 502 -30.52 18.61 -7.17
C LEU A 502 -30.03 18.36 -8.60
N GLN A 503 -28.87 17.74 -8.71
CA GLN A 503 -28.23 17.37 -9.97
C GLN A 503 -27.54 16.01 -9.81
N THR A 504 -27.19 15.40 -10.94
CA THR A 504 -26.29 14.24 -10.95
C THR A 504 -24.97 14.60 -10.31
N ARG A 505 -24.55 13.81 -9.32
CA ARG A 505 -23.29 13.91 -8.57
C ARG A 505 -22.69 12.52 -8.39
N GLY A 506 -21.50 12.44 -7.82
CA GLY A 506 -20.76 11.20 -7.57
C GLY A 506 -19.50 11.07 -8.44
N PHE A 507 -19.01 9.84 -8.57
CA PHE A 507 -17.76 9.55 -9.28
C PHE A 507 -17.76 10.06 -10.72
N ASN A 508 -16.69 10.78 -11.09
CA ASN A 508 -16.45 11.29 -12.44
C ASN A 508 -17.60 12.14 -13.03
N GLN A 509 -18.41 12.74 -12.15
CA GLN A 509 -19.45 13.68 -12.53
C GLN A 509 -18.93 15.13 -12.50
N PRO A 510 -19.63 16.07 -13.14
CA PRO A 510 -19.34 17.50 -12.99
C PRO A 510 -19.34 17.94 -11.52
N PRO A 511 -18.66 19.04 -11.17
CA PRO A 511 -18.68 19.57 -9.82
C PRO A 511 -20.11 19.70 -9.28
N SER A 512 -20.37 19.02 -8.16
CA SER A 512 -21.66 19.05 -7.49
C SER A 512 -22.07 20.51 -7.18
N PRO A 513 -23.36 20.89 -7.27
CA PRO A 513 -23.78 22.25 -6.98
C PRO A 513 -23.78 22.56 -5.47
N PRO A 514 -23.87 23.84 -5.06
CA PRO A 514 -24.25 24.20 -3.71
C PRO A 514 -25.52 23.47 -3.28
N THR A 515 -25.43 22.72 -2.18
CA THR A 515 -26.47 21.80 -1.73
C THR A 515 -27.08 22.30 -0.43
N LEU A 516 -28.40 22.56 -0.45
CA LEU A 516 -29.14 22.96 0.73
C LEU A 516 -29.34 21.74 1.64
N GLU A 517 -28.89 21.87 2.89
CA GLU A 517 -29.13 20.91 3.98
C GLU A 517 -30.06 21.52 5.03
N LEU A 518 -30.83 20.66 5.69
CA LEU A 518 -31.65 20.98 6.87
C LEU A 518 -30.97 20.43 8.12
N TYR A 519 -30.94 21.22 9.17
CA TYR A 519 -30.43 20.86 10.48
C TYR A 519 -31.51 21.06 11.55
N CYS A 520 -31.54 20.20 12.56
CA CYS A 520 -32.40 20.32 13.72
C CYS A 520 -31.55 20.08 14.99
N ASN A 521 -31.50 21.07 15.88
CA ASN A 521 -30.67 21.07 17.08
C ASN A 521 -29.19 20.74 16.81
N GLY A 522 -28.65 21.28 15.71
CA GLY A 522 -27.26 21.06 15.29
C GLY A 522 -27.02 19.77 14.51
N GLU A 523 -27.97 18.82 14.52
CA GLU A 523 -27.85 17.56 13.80
C GLU A 523 -28.38 17.68 12.36
N PRO A 524 -27.69 17.10 11.36
CA PRO A 524 -28.16 17.10 9.99
C PRO A 524 -29.34 16.16 9.77
N MET A 525 -30.38 16.66 9.11
CA MET A 525 -31.59 15.91 8.79
C MET A 525 -31.48 15.22 7.42
N THR A 526 -32.18 14.09 7.27
CA THR A 526 -32.08 13.23 6.10
C THR A 526 -33.12 13.63 5.06
N LEU A 527 -32.71 13.84 3.80
CA LEU A 527 -33.68 13.90 2.71
C LEU A 527 -34.44 12.58 2.68
N ALA A 528 -35.77 12.65 2.77
CA ALA A 528 -36.65 11.49 2.86
C ALA A 528 -36.30 10.44 1.80
N ARG A 529 -36.05 9.21 2.26
CA ARG A 529 -35.43 8.16 1.45
C ARG A 529 -35.92 6.76 1.80
N TRP A 530 -35.88 5.88 0.81
CA TRP A 530 -36.13 4.46 1.00
C TRP A 530 -35.00 3.60 0.42
N PRO A 531 -34.52 2.57 1.16
CA PRO A 531 -34.81 2.33 2.58
C PRO A 531 -34.22 3.43 3.46
N ASN A 532 -34.76 3.57 4.68
CA ASN A 532 -34.35 4.60 5.64
C ASN A 532 -32.86 4.48 6.02
N ARG A 533 -32.27 3.28 5.88
CA ARG A 533 -30.83 3.01 6.06
C ARG A 533 -30.33 1.99 5.05
N GLY A 534 -29.05 2.05 4.73
CA GLY A 534 -28.38 1.09 3.85
C GLY A 534 -28.80 1.22 2.38
N PHE A 535 -28.75 0.11 1.66
CA PHE A 535 -29.09 0.04 0.24
C PHE A 535 -29.98 -1.18 -0.02
N VAL A 536 -30.67 -1.17 -1.15
CA VAL A 536 -31.34 -2.35 -1.73
C VAL A 536 -30.72 -2.69 -3.06
N SER A 537 -30.85 -3.95 -3.47
CA SER A 537 -30.52 -4.39 -4.83
C SER A 537 -31.78 -4.44 -5.70
N PRO A 538 -31.66 -4.17 -7.01
CA PRO A 538 -32.75 -4.47 -7.92
C PRO A 538 -32.94 -5.99 -7.99
N ARG A 539 -34.17 -6.43 -8.30
CA ARG A 539 -34.43 -7.83 -8.63
C ARG A 539 -33.68 -8.25 -9.88
N GLU A 540 -33.66 -7.35 -10.85
CA GLU A 540 -33.09 -7.58 -12.17
C GLU A 540 -32.76 -6.25 -12.84
N LEU A 541 -31.62 -6.21 -13.55
CA LEU A 541 -31.31 -5.16 -14.51
C LEU A 541 -31.95 -5.53 -15.86
N VAL A 542 -33.15 -5.02 -16.11
CA VAL A 542 -33.94 -5.35 -17.32
C VAL A 542 -33.30 -4.73 -18.57
N ASP A 543 -32.82 -3.50 -18.44
CA ASP A 543 -32.10 -2.80 -19.49
C ASP A 543 -30.96 -1.97 -18.87
N PRO A 544 -29.69 -2.19 -19.24
CA PRO A 544 -28.56 -1.44 -18.68
C PRO A 544 -28.58 0.05 -19.05
N GLY A 545 -29.37 0.45 -20.06
CA GLY A 545 -29.29 1.77 -20.66
C GLY A 545 -27.98 1.97 -21.43
N ALA A 546 -28.00 2.81 -22.48
CA ALA A 546 -26.79 3.21 -23.20
C ALA A 546 -27.05 4.36 -24.17
N LYS A 547 -26.04 5.19 -24.43
CA LYS A 547 -26.05 6.20 -25.52
C LYS A 547 -27.31 7.09 -25.51
N GLY A 548 -27.67 7.62 -24.34
CA GLY A 548 -28.85 8.45 -24.13
C GLY A 548 -30.16 7.69 -23.85
N ARG A 549 -30.19 6.37 -24.06
CA ARG A 549 -31.32 5.53 -23.66
C ARG A 549 -31.25 5.24 -22.16
N PRO A 550 -32.32 5.45 -21.38
CA PRO A 550 -32.32 5.18 -19.95
C PRO A 550 -32.15 3.70 -19.59
N ALA A 551 -31.73 3.45 -18.36
CA ALA A 551 -31.71 2.12 -17.75
C ALA A 551 -33.05 1.78 -17.10
N VAL A 552 -33.38 0.49 -17.07
CA VAL A 552 -34.61 -0.07 -16.49
C VAL A 552 -34.24 -1.14 -15.46
N LEU A 553 -34.71 -0.94 -14.23
CA LEU A 553 -34.54 -1.86 -13.10
C LEU A 553 -35.89 -2.47 -12.74
N ARG A 554 -35.92 -3.79 -12.50
CA ARG A 554 -37.10 -4.45 -11.90
C ARG A 554 -36.94 -4.44 -10.39
N TYR A 555 -37.99 -4.05 -9.68
CA TYR A 555 -38.04 -4.03 -8.22
C TYR A 555 -38.99 -5.10 -7.67
N GLU A 556 -38.84 -5.43 -6.38
CA GLU A 556 -39.78 -6.32 -5.68
C GLU A 556 -40.75 -5.57 -4.76
N ALA A 557 -40.25 -4.55 -4.06
CA ALA A 557 -41.00 -3.85 -3.02
C ALA A 557 -42.09 -2.92 -3.59
N ASP A 558 -43.29 -3.02 -3.03
CA ASP A 558 -44.45 -2.19 -3.38
C ASP A 558 -44.27 -0.69 -3.02
N ARG A 559 -43.20 -0.34 -2.29
CA ARG A 559 -42.83 1.07 -1.98
C ARG A 559 -42.70 1.93 -3.25
N HIS A 560 -42.14 1.37 -4.31
CA HIS A 560 -41.94 2.10 -5.58
C HIS A 560 -43.25 2.62 -6.18
N GLU A 561 -44.36 1.91 -5.99
CA GLU A 561 -45.68 2.29 -6.52
C GLU A 561 -46.18 3.61 -5.94
N ARG A 562 -45.69 4.02 -4.75
CA ARG A 562 -46.03 5.30 -4.12
C ARG A 562 -45.48 6.48 -4.93
N TRP A 563 -44.38 6.30 -5.66
CA TRP A 563 -43.63 7.39 -6.29
C TRP A 563 -44.02 7.64 -7.74
N VAL A 564 -45.05 6.96 -8.27
CA VAL A 564 -45.51 7.09 -9.68
C VAL A 564 -45.74 8.56 -10.08
N ASN A 565 -46.23 9.38 -9.15
CA ASN A 565 -46.50 10.81 -9.37
C ASN A 565 -45.50 11.73 -8.66
N ALA A 566 -44.39 11.20 -8.15
CA ALA A 566 -43.37 12.01 -7.47
C ALA A 566 -42.61 12.87 -8.49
N PRO A 567 -42.65 14.21 -8.40
CA PRO A 567 -42.12 15.09 -9.46
C PRO A 567 -40.58 15.18 -9.49
N ASP A 568 -39.91 14.82 -8.39
CA ASP A 568 -38.47 15.03 -8.21
C ASP A 568 -37.80 13.89 -7.42
N GLY A 569 -38.21 12.64 -7.66
CA GLY A 569 -37.54 11.48 -7.06
C GLY A 569 -36.18 11.18 -7.70
N TRP A 570 -35.19 10.79 -6.89
CA TRP A 570 -33.83 10.45 -7.32
C TRP A 570 -33.39 9.10 -6.76
N LEU A 571 -32.46 8.46 -7.45
CA LEU A 571 -31.68 7.34 -6.94
C LEU A 571 -30.29 7.82 -6.56
N PHE A 572 -29.74 7.26 -5.49
CA PHE A 572 -28.30 7.26 -5.21
C PHE A 572 -27.85 5.80 -5.13
N GLY A 573 -26.72 5.46 -5.74
CA GLY A 573 -26.21 4.10 -5.67
C GLY A 573 -24.95 3.84 -6.47
N TYR A 574 -24.55 2.57 -6.45
CA TYR A 574 -23.44 2.01 -7.21
C TYR A 574 -24.02 1.14 -8.33
N PHE A 575 -23.89 1.62 -9.57
CA PHE A 575 -24.66 1.10 -10.70
C PHE A 575 -23.85 0.26 -11.70
N HIS A 576 -22.54 0.14 -11.51
CA HIS A 576 -21.65 -0.63 -12.38
C HIS A 576 -20.45 -1.16 -11.59
N TYR A 577 -19.80 -0.27 -10.85
CA TYR A 577 -18.68 -0.59 -10.00
C TYR A 577 -18.93 -0.10 -8.57
N LEU A 578 -18.55 -0.89 -7.57
CA LEU A 578 -18.78 -0.58 -6.16
C LEU A 578 -17.83 0.50 -5.57
N TRP A 579 -16.92 1.02 -6.38
CA TRP A 579 -16.10 2.21 -6.07
C TRP A 579 -16.60 3.48 -6.77
N ALA A 580 -17.73 3.44 -7.47
CA ALA A 580 -18.24 4.57 -8.24
C ALA A 580 -19.74 4.78 -8.02
N ASP A 581 -20.03 5.68 -7.08
CA ASP A 581 -21.40 6.12 -6.81
C ASP A 581 -21.89 7.15 -7.83
N SER A 582 -23.20 7.25 -7.97
CA SER A 582 -23.83 8.37 -8.66
C SER A 582 -25.25 8.66 -8.15
N THR A 583 -25.77 9.85 -8.46
CA THR A 583 -27.21 10.13 -8.41
C THR A 583 -27.85 10.15 -9.79
N ILE A 584 -29.01 9.51 -9.92
CA ILE A 584 -29.76 9.42 -11.18
C ILE A 584 -31.22 9.77 -10.92
N LYS A 585 -31.78 10.71 -11.68
CA LYS A 585 -33.20 11.07 -11.53
C LYS A 585 -34.10 9.92 -11.95
N ILE A 586 -35.19 9.68 -11.23
CA ILE A 586 -36.23 8.72 -11.61
C ILE A 586 -36.99 9.30 -12.81
N GLY A 587 -37.13 8.52 -13.88
CA GLY A 587 -37.83 8.91 -15.11
C GLY A 587 -39.29 8.46 -15.12
N ALA A 588 -39.54 7.18 -14.84
CA ALA A 588 -40.88 6.60 -14.78
C ALA A 588 -40.91 5.37 -13.87
N ILE A 589 -42.10 5.03 -13.36
CA ILE A 589 -42.37 3.80 -12.63
C ILE A 589 -43.59 3.14 -13.26
N ASP A 590 -43.46 1.85 -13.58
CA ASP A 590 -44.56 1.00 -14.03
C ASP A 590 -44.90 -0.01 -12.92
N PRO A 591 -46.01 0.18 -12.18
CA PRO A 591 -46.46 -0.77 -11.16
C PRO A 591 -46.89 -2.12 -11.73
N GLY A 592 -47.39 -2.17 -12.97
CA GLY A 592 -47.86 -3.41 -13.60
C GLY A 592 -46.71 -4.36 -13.91
N GLU A 593 -45.61 -3.81 -14.45
CA GLU A 593 -44.39 -4.56 -14.77
C GLU A 593 -43.37 -4.59 -13.61
N LYS A 594 -43.67 -3.88 -12.51
CA LYS A 594 -42.75 -3.62 -11.38
C LYS A 594 -41.37 -3.11 -11.82
N THR A 595 -41.37 -2.12 -12.72
CA THR A 595 -40.11 -1.53 -13.24
C THR A 595 -39.96 -0.05 -12.88
N LEU A 596 -38.72 0.34 -12.62
CA LEU A 596 -38.28 1.73 -12.50
C LEU A 596 -37.37 2.04 -13.69
N THR A 597 -37.74 3.06 -14.46
CA THR A 597 -36.94 3.60 -15.54
C THR A 597 -36.26 4.88 -15.08
N THR A 598 -34.95 4.97 -15.26
CA THR A 598 -34.17 6.19 -14.97
C THR A 598 -34.51 7.31 -15.97
N ALA A 599 -34.20 8.57 -15.65
CA ALA A 599 -34.40 9.67 -16.59
C ALA A 599 -33.29 9.71 -17.67
N THR A 600 -32.10 9.22 -17.33
CA THR A 600 -30.91 9.17 -18.18
C THR A 600 -30.14 7.88 -17.90
N PRO A 601 -29.32 7.36 -18.85
CA PRO A 601 -28.41 6.28 -18.53
C PRO A 601 -27.43 6.66 -17.41
N TYR A 602 -26.97 5.65 -16.68
CA TYR A 602 -25.81 5.80 -15.80
C TYR A 602 -24.56 6.13 -16.63
N ARG A 603 -23.66 6.94 -16.07
CA ARG A 603 -22.42 7.38 -16.72
C ARG A 603 -21.25 7.18 -15.77
N TYR A 604 -20.42 6.17 -16.04
CA TYR A 604 -19.16 5.97 -15.33
C TYR A 604 -18.03 6.82 -15.92
N SER A 605 -17.94 6.87 -17.26
CA SER A 605 -17.01 7.72 -18.00
C SER A 605 -17.68 8.26 -19.27
N HIS A 606 -16.94 9.06 -20.04
CA HIS A 606 -17.43 9.52 -21.34
C HIS A 606 -17.68 8.34 -22.30
N GLU A 607 -16.86 7.29 -22.23
CA GLU A 607 -16.93 6.09 -23.06
C GLU A 607 -17.90 5.03 -22.50
N LEU A 608 -17.96 4.89 -21.17
CA LEU A 608 -18.78 3.88 -20.49
C LEU A 608 -20.05 4.51 -19.88
N GLN A 609 -21.16 4.36 -20.60
CA GLN A 609 -22.46 4.95 -20.26
C GLN A 609 -23.57 3.90 -20.13
N SER A 610 -23.37 2.89 -19.28
CA SER A 610 -24.34 1.83 -19.03
C SER A 610 -24.20 1.26 -17.62
N MET A 611 -25.30 0.82 -17.03
CA MET A 611 -25.28 0.03 -15.79
C MET A 611 -24.74 -1.37 -16.05
N ASP A 612 -24.23 -2.00 -14.99
CA ASP A 612 -23.81 -3.39 -14.99
C ASP A 612 -24.06 -4.01 -13.61
N ASN A 613 -24.51 -5.26 -13.57
CA ASN A 613 -24.88 -5.95 -12.34
C ASN A 613 -23.93 -7.09 -11.95
N GLU A 614 -22.80 -7.26 -12.63
CA GLU A 614 -21.77 -8.26 -12.28
C GLU A 614 -21.25 -8.06 -10.85
N GLN A 615 -21.12 -6.80 -10.42
CA GLN A 615 -20.69 -6.45 -9.06
C GLN A 615 -21.85 -6.23 -8.07
N GLY A 616 -23.10 -6.51 -8.48
CA GLY A 616 -24.29 -6.31 -7.65
C GLY A 616 -24.64 -4.83 -7.48
N ILE A 617 -25.59 -4.34 -8.27
CA ILE A 617 -26.12 -2.98 -8.14
C ILE A 617 -26.77 -2.83 -6.77
N ILE A 618 -26.48 -1.71 -6.11
CA ILE A 618 -27.09 -1.30 -4.86
C ILE A 618 -27.50 0.17 -4.94
N TYR A 619 -28.71 0.50 -4.47
CA TYR A 619 -29.23 1.87 -4.49
C TYR A 619 -30.20 2.16 -3.35
N TYR A 620 -30.49 3.44 -3.13
CA TYR A 620 -31.67 3.91 -2.40
C TYR A 620 -32.35 5.03 -3.20
N ALA A 621 -33.66 5.19 -3.05
CA ALA A 621 -34.42 6.29 -3.60
C ALA A 621 -34.51 7.43 -2.57
N PHE A 622 -34.43 8.69 -2.99
CA PHE A 622 -34.47 9.85 -2.09
C PHE A 622 -35.12 11.08 -2.71
N ASN A 623 -35.34 12.10 -1.87
CA ASN A 623 -36.06 13.35 -2.19
C ASN A 623 -37.53 13.07 -2.56
N LEU A 624 -38.18 12.22 -1.77
CA LEU A 624 -39.55 11.77 -1.96
C LEU A 624 -40.41 12.18 -0.76
N LEU A 625 -41.45 12.99 -0.99
CA LEU A 625 -42.41 13.33 0.05
C LEU A 625 -43.12 12.08 0.58
N GLU A 626 -43.35 11.13 -0.33
CA GLU A 626 -43.96 9.83 -0.11
C GLU A 626 -43.15 8.91 0.82
N GLU A 627 -41.92 9.28 1.15
CA GLU A 627 -41.03 8.53 2.03
C GLU A 627 -40.63 9.31 3.28
N ILE A 628 -41.37 10.36 3.68
CA ILE A 628 -41.25 10.90 5.04
C ILE A 628 -42.01 9.94 5.97
N ASP A 629 -41.32 8.97 6.56
CA ASP A 629 -41.94 7.96 7.42
C ASP A 629 -41.35 7.87 8.84
N ILE A 630 -40.15 8.41 9.07
CA ILE A 630 -39.52 8.47 10.40
C ILE A 630 -39.11 9.88 10.80
N PRO A 631 -38.99 10.16 12.12
CA PRO A 631 -38.47 11.45 12.58
C PRO A 631 -37.07 11.73 12.04
N GLY A 632 -36.82 12.98 11.65
CA GLY A 632 -35.57 13.45 11.05
C GLY A 632 -35.59 13.50 9.51
N GLU A 633 -36.67 13.06 8.86
CA GLU A 633 -36.81 13.13 7.40
C GLU A 633 -37.50 14.39 6.90
N TRP A 634 -37.02 14.93 5.78
CA TRP A 634 -37.58 16.12 5.16
C TRP A 634 -37.63 16.05 3.63
N TYR A 635 -38.50 16.89 3.06
CA TYR A 635 -38.66 17.10 1.63
C TYR A 635 -38.93 18.59 1.35
N LEU A 636 -38.29 19.15 0.32
CA LEU A 636 -38.53 20.52 -0.12
C LEU A 636 -39.18 20.52 -1.51
N ASP A 637 -40.43 20.98 -1.59
CA ASP A 637 -41.06 21.29 -2.86
C ASP A 637 -40.48 22.60 -3.38
N ARG A 638 -39.46 22.50 -4.23
CA ARG A 638 -38.75 23.65 -4.81
C ARG A 638 -39.61 24.49 -5.76
N THR A 639 -40.76 23.99 -6.21
CA THR A 639 -41.69 24.74 -7.06
C THR A 639 -42.52 25.69 -6.20
N SER A 640 -43.14 25.16 -5.15
CA SER A 640 -43.98 25.96 -4.25
C SER A 640 -43.18 26.74 -3.21
N GLY A 641 -41.98 26.27 -2.82
CA GLY A 641 -41.17 26.81 -1.74
C GLY A 641 -41.56 26.28 -0.36
N ILE A 642 -42.30 25.17 -0.29
CA ILE A 642 -42.75 24.58 0.97
C ILE A 642 -41.79 23.47 1.41
N LEU A 643 -41.21 23.63 2.59
CA LEU A 643 -40.44 22.60 3.29
C LEU A 643 -41.39 21.74 4.12
N TYR A 644 -41.36 20.42 3.94
CA TYR A 644 -42.05 19.42 4.74
C TYR A 644 -41.04 18.66 5.59
N PHE A 645 -41.31 18.51 6.88
CA PHE A 645 -40.37 17.94 7.84
C PHE A 645 -41.11 17.13 8.90
N TYR A 646 -40.62 15.92 9.19
CA TYR A 646 -41.02 15.17 10.38
C TYR A 646 -39.98 15.42 11.48
N PRO A 647 -40.23 16.37 12.40
CA PRO A 647 -39.21 16.78 13.36
C PRO A 647 -38.96 15.70 14.43
N PRO A 648 -37.70 15.49 14.85
CA PRO A 648 -37.35 14.54 15.91
C PRO A 648 -37.75 15.01 17.32
N SER A 649 -38.03 16.30 17.48
CA SER A 649 -38.48 16.94 18.70
C SER A 649 -39.55 17.99 18.37
N ASP A 650 -40.16 18.60 19.38
CA ASP A 650 -41.12 19.68 19.18
C ASP A 650 -40.53 20.82 18.32
N PRO A 651 -41.11 21.13 17.14
CA PRO A 651 -40.58 22.16 16.25
C PRO A 651 -40.70 23.59 16.80
N GLU A 652 -41.54 23.84 17.82
CA GLU A 652 -41.60 25.15 18.48
C GLU A 652 -40.41 25.38 19.44
N ALA A 653 -39.87 24.31 20.01
CA ALA A 653 -38.72 24.36 20.93
C ALA A 653 -37.38 24.05 20.24
N ALA A 654 -37.40 23.42 19.06
CA ALA A 654 -36.21 23.04 18.33
C ALA A 654 -35.58 24.21 17.56
N VAL A 655 -34.26 24.19 17.43
CA VAL A 655 -33.53 25.08 16.52
C VAL A 655 -33.46 24.41 15.15
N ILE A 656 -34.28 24.86 14.23
CA ILE A 656 -34.33 24.34 12.85
C ILE A 656 -33.64 25.34 11.92
N GLU A 657 -32.64 24.87 11.17
CA GLU A 657 -31.73 25.72 10.40
C GLU A 657 -31.52 25.15 8.99
N ILE A 658 -31.31 26.03 8.02
CA ILE A 658 -30.87 25.63 6.67
C ILE A 658 -29.59 26.37 6.26
N SER A 659 -28.76 25.68 5.47
CA SER A 659 -27.55 26.26 4.89
C SER A 659 -27.89 27.19 3.71
N MET A 660 -27.44 28.45 3.75
CA MET A 660 -27.81 29.46 2.74
C MET A 660 -26.65 29.89 1.84
N LEU A 661 -25.48 30.17 2.41
CA LEU A 661 -24.36 30.74 1.66
C LEU A 661 -23.83 29.78 0.60
N SER A 662 -23.94 30.16 -0.68
CA SER A 662 -23.56 29.36 -1.85
C SER A 662 -22.15 29.62 -2.37
N GLU A 663 -21.36 30.34 -1.58
CA GLU A 663 -19.96 30.68 -1.80
C GLU A 663 -19.16 30.23 -0.57
N PRO A 664 -17.81 30.22 -0.61
CA PRO A 664 -17.01 29.95 0.58
C PRO A 664 -17.33 30.90 1.73
N LEU A 665 -17.36 30.44 2.99
CA LEU A 665 -17.45 31.36 4.14
C LEU A 665 -16.28 32.33 4.14
N VAL A 666 -15.08 31.83 3.83
CA VAL A 666 -13.86 32.64 3.68
C VAL A 666 -13.13 32.28 2.40
N LEU A 667 -12.78 33.30 1.61
CA LEU A 667 -11.95 33.18 0.42
C LEU A 667 -10.66 33.98 0.63
N MET A 668 -9.51 33.31 0.61
CA MET A 668 -8.19 33.92 0.70
C MET A 668 -7.44 33.79 -0.62
N GLU A 669 -6.99 34.91 -1.18
CA GLU A 669 -6.32 34.94 -2.48
C GLU A 669 -5.00 35.71 -2.44
N ASN A 670 -3.91 35.04 -2.85
CA ASN A 670 -2.59 35.65 -3.06
C ASN A 670 -2.05 36.45 -1.86
N LEU A 671 -2.36 36.03 -0.62
CA LEU A 671 -1.96 36.72 0.60
C LEU A 671 -0.86 35.97 1.37
N SER A 672 -0.25 36.66 2.33
CA SER A 672 0.77 36.05 3.19
C SER A 672 0.67 36.43 4.66
N HIS A 673 1.16 35.56 5.55
CA HIS A 673 1.31 35.82 6.98
C HIS A 673 -0.02 36.18 7.68
N LEU A 674 -0.98 35.24 7.64
CA LEU A 674 -2.31 35.42 8.22
C LEU A 674 -2.73 34.22 9.05
N ARG A 675 -3.41 34.45 10.18
CA ARG A 675 -3.85 33.38 11.09
C ARG A 675 -5.33 33.52 11.44
N PHE A 676 -6.03 32.39 11.52
CA PHE A 676 -7.28 32.27 12.25
C PHE A 676 -7.04 31.41 13.49
N GLU A 677 -7.47 31.88 14.66
CA GLU A 677 -7.23 31.22 15.95
C GLU A 677 -8.51 31.10 16.78
N GLY A 678 -8.92 29.88 17.11
CA GLY A 678 -10.07 29.66 18.01
C GLY A 678 -11.45 29.90 17.37
N VAL A 679 -11.52 30.13 16.05
CA VAL A 679 -12.75 30.57 15.36
C VAL A 679 -13.58 29.38 14.87
N VAL A 680 -14.91 29.51 14.92
CA VAL A 680 -15.85 28.52 14.38
C VAL A 680 -16.36 28.99 13.01
N PHE A 681 -16.31 28.13 12.02
CA PHE A 681 -16.89 28.32 10.69
C PHE A 681 -18.04 27.34 10.53
N ASP A 682 -19.25 27.85 10.37
CA ASP A 682 -20.46 27.07 10.59
C ASP A 682 -21.53 27.31 9.52
N LEU A 683 -22.17 26.20 9.14
CA LEU A 683 -23.38 26.11 8.32
C LEU A 683 -23.29 26.83 6.96
N ALA A 684 -22.74 26.16 5.95
CA ALA A 684 -22.61 26.69 4.59
C ALA A 684 -23.15 25.72 3.52
N ARG A 685 -23.71 26.28 2.43
CA ARG A 685 -24.27 25.51 1.30
C ARG A 685 -23.18 25.09 0.30
N TRP A 686 -21.99 25.66 0.43
CA TRP A 686 -20.82 25.39 -0.39
C TRP A 686 -19.61 25.04 0.48
N ASP A 687 -18.39 25.43 0.07
CA ASP A 687 -17.16 25.18 0.82
C ASP A 687 -17.07 26.06 2.08
N GLY A 688 -16.27 25.65 3.05
CA GLY A 688 -15.99 26.43 4.25
C GLY A 688 -14.95 27.51 3.96
N ILE A 689 -13.71 27.10 3.75
CA ILE A 689 -12.57 28.01 3.58
C ILE A 689 -11.80 27.64 2.30
N GLN A 690 -11.47 28.62 1.47
CA GLN A 690 -10.57 28.46 0.33
C GLN A 690 -9.32 29.34 0.49
N ILE A 691 -8.14 28.75 0.28
CA ILE A 691 -6.83 29.36 0.41
C ILE A 691 -6.08 29.17 -0.92
N ASN A 692 -6.08 30.20 -1.76
CA ASN A 692 -5.58 30.14 -3.13
C ASN A 692 -4.28 30.95 -3.26
N ASN A 693 -3.20 30.29 -3.65
CA ASN A 693 -1.87 30.88 -3.88
C ASN A 693 -1.33 31.70 -2.70
N CYS A 694 -1.69 31.33 -1.47
CA CYS A 694 -1.26 32.03 -0.26
C CYS A 694 0.02 31.43 0.33
N ARG A 695 0.71 32.20 1.18
CA ARG A 695 1.91 31.75 1.89
C ARG A 695 1.81 31.99 3.39
N ASP A 696 2.22 31.02 4.19
CA ASP A 696 2.26 31.18 5.66
C ASP A 696 0.89 31.61 6.24
N VAL A 697 -0.16 30.94 5.76
CA VAL A 697 -1.51 31.02 6.34
C VAL A 697 -1.68 29.87 7.32
N LEU A 698 -2.19 30.16 8.53
CA LEU A 698 -2.44 29.14 9.55
C LEU A 698 -3.90 29.20 10.04
N LEU A 699 -4.58 28.05 9.97
CA LEU A 699 -5.78 27.80 10.75
C LEU A 699 -5.36 27.05 12.01
N ALA A 700 -5.53 27.64 13.19
CA ALA A 700 -5.09 27.04 14.46
C ALA A 700 -6.22 26.96 15.47
N GLY A 701 -6.56 25.75 15.91
CA GLY A 701 -7.64 25.57 16.87
C GLY A 701 -8.96 26.12 16.34
N CYS A 702 -9.29 25.88 15.08
CA CYS A 702 -10.57 26.27 14.51
C CYS A 702 -11.53 25.07 14.51
N VAL A 703 -12.83 25.36 14.55
CA VAL A 703 -13.87 24.35 14.31
C VAL A 703 -14.53 24.65 12.97
N ILE A 704 -14.51 23.70 12.04
CA ILE A 704 -15.17 23.82 10.73
C ILE A 704 -16.25 22.75 10.68
N ARG A 705 -17.53 23.17 10.62
CA ARG A 705 -18.65 22.22 10.69
C ARG A 705 -19.88 22.62 9.89
N ARG A 706 -20.72 21.63 9.61
CA ARG A 706 -21.99 21.77 8.88
C ARG A 706 -21.81 22.41 7.50
N ILE A 707 -20.83 21.92 6.76
CA ILE A 707 -20.45 22.45 5.45
C ILE A 707 -20.90 21.46 4.37
N ALA A 708 -21.85 21.84 3.52
CA ALA A 708 -22.35 20.95 2.47
C ALA A 708 -21.31 20.65 1.37
N GLY A 709 -20.32 21.54 1.19
CA GLY A 709 -19.19 21.37 0.29
C GLY A 709 -17.96 20.76 0.97
N ARG A 710 -16.78 21.28 0.63
CA ARG A 710 -15.49 20.91 1.23
C ARG A 710 -15.18 21.78 2.43
N GLY A 711 -14.55 21.22 3.47
CA GLY A 711 -14.21 21.96 4.69
C GLY A 711 -13.17 23.05 4.43
N VAL A 712 -11.93 22.65 4.14
CA VAL A 712 -10.81 23.55 3.84
C VAL A 712 -10.13 23.16 2.52
N VAL A 713 -9.97 24.13 1.63
CA VAL A 713 -9.31 23.94 0.33
C VAL A 713 -8.04 24.81 0.29
N ILE A 714 -6.90 24.22 -0.06
CA ILE A 714 -5.61 24.90 -0.26
C ILE A 714 -5.12 24.58 -1.67
N HIS A 715 -5.09 25.58 -2.55
CA HIS A 715 -4.60 25.42 -3.92
C HIS A 715 -3.40 26.34 -4.18
N GLY A 716 -2.27 25.74 -4.55
CA GLY A 716 -1.01 26.46 -4.78
C GLY A 716 -0.44 27.06 -3.50
N GLY A 717 0.44 28.05 -3.66
CA GLY A 717 1.07 28.71 -2.53
C GLY A 717 2.17 27.90 -1.86
N ARG A 718 2.51 28.24 -0.61
CA ARG A 718 3.60 27.58 0.13
C ARG A 718 3.43 27.71 1.64
N ALA A 719 3.73 26.65 2.38
CA ALA A 719 3.81 26.67 3.85
C ALA A 719 2.52 27.13 4.56
N ASN A 720 1.37 26.76 4.01
CA ASN A 720 0.08 26.95 4.70
C ASN A 720 -0.22 25.75 5.61
N GLY A 721 -0.78 26.00 6.79
CA GLY A 721 -1.01 25.02 7.85
C GLY A 721 -2.44 24.94 8.33
N ILE A 722 -2.86 23.72 8.69
CA ILE A 722 -4.07 23.44 9.47
C ILE A 722 -3.61 22.71 10.74
N PHE A 723 -3.85 23.30 11.90
CA PHE A 723 -3.25 22.84 13.15
C PHE A 723 -4.27 22.79 14.28
N GLY A 724 -4.39 21.65 14.98
CA GLY A 724 -5.24 21.60 16.18
C GLY A 724 -6.73 21.81 15.92
N CYS A 725 -7.19 21.66 14.67
CA CYS A 725 -8.56 21.96 14.25
C CYS A 725 -9.49 20.74 14.39
N GLU A 726 -10.77 21.00 14.61
CA GLU A 726 -11.85 20.01 14.52
C GLU A 726 -12.63 20.27 13.23
N ILE A 727 -12.69 19.28 12.33
CA ILE A 727 -13.36 19.41 11.04
C ILE A 727 -14.37 18.28 10.92
N HIS A 728 -15.66 18.62 10.98
CA HIS A 728 -16.68 17.59 11.05
C HIS A 728 -18.02 17.96 10.41
N THR A 729 -18.85 16.95 10.15
CA THR A 729 -20.16 17.14 9.50
C THR A 729 -19.99 17.86 8.16
N ILE A 730 -19.18 17.26 7.28
CA ILE A 730 -18.81 17.80 5.96
C ILE A 730 -19.49 16.96 4.88
N GLY A 731 -20.12 17.63 3.92
CA GLY A 731 -20.83 16.99 2.81
C GLY A 731 -19.89 16.30 1.81
N ARG A 732 -18.67 16.81 1.66
CA ARG A 732 -17.62 16.28 0.76
C ARG A 732 -16.32 16.05 1.54
N SER A 733 -15.17 16.23 0.90
CA SER A 733 -13.86 16.11 1.53
C SER A 733 -13.71 17.10 2.68
N ALA A 734 -13.16 16.64 3.81
CA ALA A 734 -12.88 17.54 4.94
C ALA A 734 -11.78 18.55 4.57
N THR A 735 -10.72 18.08 3.90
CA THR A 735 -9.66 18.93 3.37
C THR A 735 -9.22 18.51 1.97
N GLU A 736 -8.82 19.52 1.18
CA GLU A 736 -8.28 19.36 -0.17
C GLU A 736 -7.04 20.24 -0.33
N ILE A 737 -5.89 19.64 -0.59
CA ILE A 737 -4.59 20.31 -0.61
C ILE A 737 -3.86 19.97 -1.91
N TYR A 738 -3.67 20.98 -2.76
CA TYR A 738 -2.86 20.93 -3.96
C TYR A 738 -1.69 21.90 -3.77
N GLY A 739 -0.47 21.40 -3.60
CA GLY A 739 0.68 22.30 -3.40
C GLY A 739 2.04 21.69 -3.69
N GLY A 740 2.95 22.54 -4.14
CA GLY A 740 4.20 22.13 -4.77
C GLY A 740 4.05 21.90 -6.27
N ASP A 741 5.17 21.74 -6.97
CA ASP A 741 5.22 21.59 -8.42
C ASP A 741 6.02 20.34 -8.81
N ARG A 742 5.33 19.38 -9.41
CA ARG A 742 5.92 18.11 -9.85
C ARG A 742 6.87 18.24 -11.03
N LYS A 743 6.75 19.28 -11.85
CA LYS A 743 7.68 19.50 -12.98
C LYS A 743 9.07 19.90 -12.47
N THR A 744 9.11 20.66 -11.39
CA THR A 744 10.35 21.18 -10.78
C THR A 744 10.74 20.48 -9.49
N LEU A 745 9.91 19.55 -8.98
CA LEU A 745 10.00 18.96 -7.65
C LEU A 745 10.11 20.01 -6.52
N THR A 746 9.54 21.20 -6.74
CA THR A 746 9.52 22.26 -5.72
C THR A 746 8.48 21.92 -4.66
N PRO A 747 8.85 21.81 -3.37
CA PRO A 747 7.90 21.43 -2.32
C PRO A 747 6.93 22.57 -1.98
N GLY A 748 5.66 22.23 -1.76
CA GLY A 748 4.62 23.12 -1.24
C GLY A 748 4.79 23.40 0.26
N ARG A 749 5.26 22.40 1.03
CA ARG A 749 5.45 22.48 2.49
C ARG A 749 4.16 22.78 3.26
N HIS A 750 3.00 22.47 2.69
CA HIS A 750 1.75 22.54 3.45
C HIS A 750 1.72 21.44 4.49
N PHE A 751 1.04 21.68 5.60
CA PHE A 751 0.86 20.67 6.64
C PHE A 751 -0.55 20.66 7.20
N ILE A 752 -1.01 19.47 7.57
CA ILE A 752 -2.14 19.27 8.47
C ILE A 752 -1.66 18.46 9.65
N GLU A 753 -1.78 19.03 10.85
CA GLU A 753 -1.26 18.41 12.06
C GLU A 753 -2.17 18.55 13.27
N ASN A 754 -2.23 17.49 14.08
CA ASN A 754 -2.95 17.50 15.35
C ASN A 754 -4.45 17.83 15.21
N CYS A 755 -5.05 17.48 14.07
CA CYS A 755 -6.45 17.75 13.76
C CYS A 755 -7.32 16.51 13.94
N HIS A 756 -8.58 16.72 14.33
CA HIS A 756 -9.60 15.69 14.40
C HIS A 756 -10.58 15.88 13.24
N LEU A 757 -10.61 14.94 12.30
CA LEU A 757 -11.44 15.00 11.10
C LEU A 757 -12.43 13.82 11.08
N HIS A 758 -13.73 14.10 11.13
CA HIS A 758 -14.72 13.03 11.19
C HIS A 758 -16.09 13.40 10.59
N HIS A 759 -16.89 12.40 10.19
CA HIS A 759 -18.18 12.60 9.51
C HIS A 759 -18.06 13.47 8.25
N PHE A 760 -17.17 13.08 7.35
CA PHE A 760 -16.99 13.68 6.02
C PHE A 760 -17.58 12.79 4.93
N GLY A 761 -17.67 13.29 3.69
CA GLY A 761 -18.27 12.54 2.58
C GLY A 761 -19.76 12.21 2.79
N ARG A 762 -20.48 13.02 3.57
CA ARG A 762 -21.89 12.74 3.92
C ARG A 762 -22.84 12.80 2.73
N ILE A 763 -22.58 13.69 1.77
CA ILE A 763 -23.43 13.98 0.61
C ILE A 763 -22.86 13.31 -0.65
N ASP A 764 -21.59 13.61 -0.95
CA ASP A 764 -20.83 12.95 -2.03
C ASP A 764 -19.95 11.91 -1.36
N ARG A 765 -20.19 10.61 -1.63
CA ARG A 765 -19.73 9.51 -0.76
C ARG A 765 -18.36 8.98 -1.14
N THR A 766 -18.08 8.80 -2.43
CA THR A 766 -16.85 8.11 -2.86
C THR A 766 -15.75 9.10 -3.23
N TYR A 767 -14.52 8.78 -2.82
CA TYR A 767 -13.33 9.61 -3.06
C TYR A 767 -13.40 11.04 -2.50
N THR A 768 -14.15 11.23 -1.42
CA THR A 768 -14.26 12.48 -0.65
C THR A 768 -13.60 12.34 0.73
N PRO A 769 -12.25 12.27 0.79
CA PRO A 769 -11.52 11.91 1.99
C PRO A 769 -11.48 12.98 3.09
N ALA A 770 -10.98 12.61 4.27
CA ALA A 770 -10.54 13.59 5.26
C ALA A 770 -9.42 14.48 4.70
N VAL A 771 -8.46 13.87 3.99
CA VAL A 771 -7.37 14.60 3.32
C VAL A 771 -7.17 14.12 1.88
N LEU A 772 -7.48 14.99 0.91
CA LEU A 772 -7.00 14.84 -0.46
C LEU A 772 -5.70 15.65 -0.59
N LEU A 773 -4.57 14.98 -0.82
CA LEU A 773 -3.26 15.62 -0.92
C LEU A 773 -2.62 15.36 -2.28
N VAL A 774 -2.33 16.44 -3.01
CA VAL A 774 -1.67 16.39 -4.31
C VAL A 774 -0.48 17.36 -4.38
N GLY A 775 0.61 16.95 -5.02
CA GLY A 775 1.73 17.83 -5.37
C GLY A 775 3.10 17.32 -4.92
N VAL A 776 3.86 18.13 -4.18
CA VAL A 776 5.23 17.78 -3.75
C VAL A 776 5.51 18.27 -2.34
N GLY A 777 6.09 17.42 -1.47
CA GLY A 777 6.74 17.86 -0.23
C GLY A 777 5.81 18.49 0.81
N ASN A 778 4.63 17.91 0.98
CA ASN A 778 3.62 18.29 1.99
C ASN A 778 3.50 17.21 3.08
N ARG A 779 2.90 17.55 4.22
CA ARG A 779 2.92 16.72 5.43
C ARG A 779 1.53 16.51 6.06
N ILE A 780 1.26 15.29 6.51
CA ILE A 780 0.06 14.89 7.27
C ILE A 780 0.56 14.22 8.55
N ALA A 781 0.37 14.84 9.72
CA ALA A 781 0.95 14.33 10.96
C ALA A 781 0.01 14.36 12.18
N HIS A 782 0.09 13.38 13.07
CA HIS A 782 -0.60 13.42 14.38
C HIS A 782 -2.12 13.68 14.31
N ASN A 783 -2.80 13.25 13.24
CA ASN A 783 -4.24 13.49 13.10
C ASN A 783 -5.06 12.26 13.51
N LEU A 784 -6.30 12.50 13.91
CA LEU A 784 -7.32 11.48 14.13
C LEU A 784 -8.39 11.58 13.04
N MET A 785 -8.54 10.54 12.22
CA MET A 785 -9.45 10.55 11.05
C MET A 785 -10.40 9.36 11.05
N HIS A 786 -11.71 9.59 11.08
CA HIS A 786 -12.67 8.49 11.09
C HIS A 786 -14.09 8.86 10.60
N ASP A 787 -14.99 7.88 10.54
CA ASP A 787 -16.37 8.01 10.08
C ASP A 787 -16.46 8.47 8.61
N GLY A 788 -15.71 7.80 7.73
CA GLY A 788 -15.68 8.04 6.29
C GLY A 788 -16.31 6.91 5.48
N PRO A 789 -17.26 7.17 4.57
CA PRO A 789 -17.86 6.13 3.73
C PRO A 789 -16.86 5.51 2.74
N SER A 790 -15.80 6.25 2.42
CA SER A 790 -14.70 5.90 1.50
C SER A 790 -13.35 6.11 2.19
N SER A 791 -12.26 6.29 1.44
CA SER A 791 -10.90 6.52 1.95
C SER A 791 -10.82 7.73 2.90
N VAL A 792 -10.01 7.65 3.94
CA VAL A 792 -9.67 8.82 4.78
C VAL A 792 -8.61 9.70 4.14
N MET A 793 -7.73 9.13 3.31
CA MET A 793 -6.67 9.86 2.63
C MET A 793 -6.62 9.45 1.16
N ARG A 794 -6.43 10.44 0.28
CA ARG A 794 -6.05 10.20 -1.11
C ARG A 794 -4.78 10.96 -1.43
N ILE A 795 -3.74 10.26 -1.84
CA ILE A 795 -2.40 10.82 -1.99
C ILE A 795 -1.94 10.72 -3.46
N GLY A 796 -1.51 11.84 -4.03
CA GLY A 796 -0.99 11.88 -5.40
C GLY A 796 0.18 12.86 -5.54
N GLY A 797 1.40 12.37 -5.64
CA GLY A 797 2.54 13.27 -5.74
C GLY A 797 3.84 12.66 -5.28
N ASN A 798 4.75 13.55 -4.88
CA ASN A 798 6.14 13.23 -4.63
C ASN A 798 6.58 13.75 -3.26
N ASP A 799 7.49 13.04 -2.60
CA ASP A 799 8.16 13.47 -1.36
C ASP A 799 7.20 13.89 -0.23
N HIS A 800 5.97 13.36 -0.17
CA HIS A 800 5.05 13.60 0.93
C HIS A 800 5.45 12.80 2.19
N LEU A 801 5.20 13.37 3.37
CA LEU A 801 5.40 12.70 4.65
C LEU A 801 4.07 12.52 5.38
N ILE A 802 3.71 11.28 5.65
CA ILE A 802 2.48 10.87 6.35
C ILE A 802 2.90 10.10 7.60
N GLU A 803 2.75 10.70 8.78
CA GLU A 803 3.29 10.12 10.01
C GLU A 803 2.44 10.29 11.26
N PHE A 804 2.49 9.33 12.18
CA PHE A 804 1.80 9.41 13.47
C PHE A 804 0.28 9.64 13.41
N ASN A 805 -0.37 9.32 12.29
CA ASN A 805 -1.83 9.48 12.18
C ASN A 805 -2.54 8.22 12.69
N GLU A 806 -3.72 8.41 13.28
CA GLU A 806 -4.66 7.33 13.59
C GLU A 806 -5.87 7.45 12.66
N ALA A 807 -6.21 6.35 11.98
CA ALA A 807 -7.33 6.29 11.05
C ALA A 807 -8.12 5.01 11.21
N TYR A 808 -9.45 5.15 11.37
CA TYR A 808 -10.36 4.03 11.56
C TYR A 808 -11.77 4.31 11.09
N ASN A 809 -12.63 3.28 11.06
CA ASN A 809 -14.03 3.40 10.65
C ASN A 809 -14.16 4.12 9.29
N ALA A 810 -13.42 3.61 8.31
CA ALA A 810 -13.34 4.15 6.96
C ALA A 810 -13.61 3.06 5.93
N VAL A 811 -13.96 3.45 4.70
CA VAL A 811 -14.36 2.51 3.64
C VAL A 811 -15.58 1.69 4.08
N THR A 812 -16.51 2.33 4.80
CA THR A 812 -17.70 1.66 5.35
C THR A 812 -18.81 1.48 4.31
N GLU A 813 -18.67 2.06 3.13
CA GLU A 813 -19.69 2.02 2.06
C GLU A 813 -19.12 1.63 0.70
N SER A 814 -17.98 2.15 0.28
CA SER A 814 -17.36 1.77 -1.00
C SER A 814 -16.59 0.45 -0.92
N ASP A 815 -16.34 -0.18 -2.07
CA ASP A 815 -15.44 -1.34 -2.21
C ASP A 815 -14.29 -0.99 -3.16
N ASP A 816 -13.28 -1.87 -3.28
CA ASP A 816 -12.07 -1.68 -4.10
C ASP A 816 -11.27 -0.42 -3.70
N GLN A 817 -11.05 -0.24 -2.40
CA GLN A 817 -10.44 0.96 -1.83
C GLN A 817 -9.60 0.67 -0.58
N GLY A 818 -8.84 1.66 -0.11
CA GLY A 818 -8.19 1.59 1.21
C GLY A 818 -8.43 2.85 2.05
N ALA A 819 -8.04 2.79 3.34
CA ALA A 819 -8.04 3.98 4.20
C ALA A 819 -7.19 5.08 3.55
N VAL A 820 -6.02 4.69 3.05
CA VAL A 820 -5.21 5.48 2.13
C VAL A 820 -5.32 4.89 0.73
N ASP A 821 -5.62 5.73 -0.26
CA ASP A 821 -5.72 5.35 -1.66
C ASP A 821 -4.78 6.19 -2.54
N MET A 822 -4.04 5.52 -3.41
CA MET A 822 -3.15 6.10 -4.43
C MET A 822 -3.42 5.40 -5.76
N TRP A 823 -3.33 6.13 -6.88
CA TRP A 823 -3.70 5.58 -8.19
C TRP A 823 -2.74 5.95 -9.33
N GLY A 824 -2.33 4.94 -10.10
CA GLY A 824 -2.09 5.02 -11.53
C GLY A 824 -0.77 5.63 -12.01
N ASN A 825 -0.01 6.33 -11.16
CA ASN A 825 1.17 7.07 -11.59
C ASN A 825 2.48 6.52 -10.96
N PRO A 826 3.31 5.79 -11.72
CA PRO A 826 4.55 5.20 -11.20
C PRO A 826 5.66 6.22 -10.91
N ALA A 827 5.45 7.49 -11.27
CA ALA A 827 6.34 8.60 -10.94
C ALA A 827 5.96 9.33 -9.63
N TYR A 828 4.90 8.90 -8.93
CA TYR A 828 4.63 9.34 -7.55
C TYR A 828 5.61 8.66 -6.60
N ARG A 829 6.80 9.22 -6.41
CA ARG A 829 7.91 8.58 -5.67
C ARG A 829 8.38 9.41 -4.49
N GLY A 830 9.02 8.74 -3.54
CA GLY A 830 9.61 9.37 -2.35
C GLY A 830 8.61 9.68 -1.24
N ASN A 831 7.34 9.27 -1.36
CA ASN A 831 6.40 9.43 -0.26
C ASN A 831 6.69 8.41 0.83
N THR A 832 6.60 8.86 2.09
CA THR A 832 6.85 8.05 3.27
C THR A 832 5.62 7.99 4.16
N PHE A 833 5.15 6.78 4.43
CA PHE A 833 4.15 6.44 5.43
C PHE A 833 4.87 5.83 6.62
N ARG A 834 4.96 6.55 7.75
CA ARG A 834 5.62 6.01 8.94
C ARG A 834 4.87 6.19 10.23
N TYR A 835 4.91 5.18 11.10
CA TYR A 835 4.31 5.27 12.44
C TYR A 835 2.83 5.63 12.44
N ASN A 836 2.07 5.27 11.41
CA ASN A 836 0.62 5.45 11.39
C ASN A 836 -0.08 4.21 11.97
N TYR A 837 -1.27 4.41 12.51
CA TYR A 837 -2.15 3.33 12.96
C TYR A 837 -3.44 3.33 12.13
N PHE A 838 -3.54 2.35 11.25
CA PHE A 838 -4.76 2.07 10.50
C PHE A 838 -5.48 0.90 11.18
N HIS A 839 -6.74 1.09 11.56
CA HIS A 839 -7.50 0.00 12.17
C HIS A 839 -8.99 0.00 11.82
N HIS A 840 -9.61 -1.18 11.80
CA HIS A 840 -11.05 -1.33 11.49
C HIS A 840 -11.43 -0.63 10.18
N ILE A 841 -10.73 -1.03 9.12
CA ILE A 841 -10.93 -0.47 7.79
C ILE A 841 -11.73 -1.45 6.98
N GLY A 842 -12.77 -0.94 6.34
CA GLY A 842 -13.74 -1.72 5.63
C GLY A 842 -15.00 -2.01 6.43
N ARG A 843 -15.98 -2.61 5.76
CA ARG A 843 -17.27 -2.96 6.35
C ARG A 843 -17.08 -4.10 7.34
N THR A 844 -17.88 -4.13 8.41
CA THR A 844 -17.69 -5.10 9.51
C THR A 844 -18.60 -6.32 9.44
N GLY A 845 -19.73 -6.24 8.75
CA GLY A 845 -20.73 -7.31 8.67
C GLY A 845 -20.67 -8.14 7.38
N ASP A 846 -21.80 -8.79 7.07
CA ASP A 846 -22.00 -9.65 5.89
C ASP A 846 -22.40 -8.83 4.64
N GLU A 847 -22.10 -7.52 4.61
CA GLU A 847 -22.47 -6.65 3.49
C GLU A 847 -21.77 -7.07 2.18
N HIS A 848 -22.41 -6.83 1.04
CA HIS A 848 -21.91 -7.29 -0.27
C HIS A 848 -20.65 -6.53 -0.74
N PHE A 849 -19.51 -7.21 -0.86
CA PHE A 849 -18.27 -6.71 -1.46
C PHE A 849 -17.74 -7.70 -2.50
N VAL A 850 -17.05 -7.20 -3.53
CA VAL A 850 -16.59 -7.97 -4.69
C VAL A 850 -15.07 -8.09 -4.70
N TRP A 851 -14.37 -7.00 -4.46
CA TRP A 851 -12.91 -6.95 -4.48
C TRP A 851 -12.35 -7.00 -3.07
N GLY A 852 -12.25 -5.86 -2.40
CA GLY A 852 -11.64 -5.82 -1.09
C GLY A 852 -11.36 -4.42 -0.59
N GLN A 853 -10.98 -4.36 0.68
CA GLN A 853 -10.71 -3.13 1.40
C GLN A 853 -9.41 -3.29 2.19
N ALA A 854 -8.53 -2.28 2.10
CA ALA A 854 -7.18 -2.31 2.66
C ALA A 854 -6.93 -1.15 3.64
N GLY A 855 -5.91 -1.26 4.48
CA GLY A 855 -5.41 -0.09 5.23
C GLY A 855 -4.74 0.91 4.28
N LEU A 856 -3.86 0.41 3.41
CA LEU A 856 -3.18 1.18 2.37
C LEU A 856 -3.36 0.49 1.01
N ARG A 857 -3.82 1.21 0.00
CA ARG A 857 -4.01 0.70 -1.36
C ARG A 857 -3.13 1.46 -2.33
N LEU A 858 -2.15 0.76 -2.89
CA LEU A 858 -1.27 1.22 -3.95
C LEU A 858 -1.84 0.72 -5.29
N ASP A 859 -2.83 1.43 -5.82
CA ASP A 859 -3.58 1.00 -6.99
C ASP A 859 -2.87 1.36 -8.31
N ASP A 860 -2.90 0.43 -9.26
CA ASP A 860 -2.30 0.52 -10.59
C ASP A 860 -0.92 1.20 -10.65
N THR A 861 0.15 0.40 -10.67
CA THR A 861 1.54 0.84 -10.97
C THR A 861 2.17 1.82 -9.97
N ILE A 862 1.50 2.19 -8.88
CA ILE A 862 2.09 3.01 -7.81
C ILE A 862 3.37 2.35 -7.27
N SER A 863 4.46 3.11 -7.32
CA SER A 863 5.81 2.58 -7.17
C SER A 863 6.69 3.49 -6.32
N GLY A 864 7.70 2.94 -5.64
CA GLY A 864 8.66 3.74 -4.87
C GLY A 864 8.10 4.39 -3.59
N GLN A 865 7.11 3.78 -2.95
CA GLN A 865 6.62 4.20 -1.62
C GLN A 865 7.49 3.60 -0.51
N ILE A 866 7.65 4.34 0.59
CA ILE A 866 8.24 3.83 1.84
C ILE A 866 7.11 3.66 2.87
N ILE A 867 6.95 2.44 3.36
CA ILE A 867 5.94 2.04 4.34
C ILE A 867 6.70 1.48 5.55
N TYR A 868 6.94 2.32 6.54
CA TYR A 868 7.87 2.03 7.62
C TYR A 868 7.23 2.13 9.01
N GLY A 869 7.28 1.07 9.81
CA GLY A 869 6.87 1.17 11.21
C GLY A 869 5.40 1.52 11.44
N ASN A 870 4.50 1.18 10.52
CA ASN A 870 3.06 1.38 10.69
C ASN A 870 2.43 0.16 11.38
N VAL A 871 1.24 0.37 11.97
CA VAL A 871 0.38 -0.68 12.50
C VAL A 871 -0.87 -0.78 11.62
N PHE A 872 -1.12 -1.97 11.05
CA PHE A 872 -2.33 -2.30 10.30
C PHE A 872 -3.13 -3.35 11.08
N ALA A 873 -4.25 -2.96 11.69
CA ALA A 873 -5.05 -3.83 12.56
C ALA A 873 -6.49 -3.99 12.05
N HIS A 874 -6.93 -5.20 11.69
CA HIS A 874 -8.26 -5.40 11.10
C HIS A 874 -8.48 -4.54 9.83
N CYS A 875 -7.50 -4.55 8.92
CA CYS A 875 -7.49 -3.75 7.69
C CYS A 875 -7.46 -4.60 6.42
N SER A 876 -8.08 -5.78 6.45
CA SER A 876 -8.07 -6.73 5.33
C SER A 876 -9.45 -7.34 5.18
N ARG A 877 -10.13 -6.95 4.10
CA ARG A 877 -11.44 -7.49 3.69
C ARG A 877 -11.39 -7.89 2.22
N GLY A 878 -12.20 -8.86 1.84
CA GLY A 878 -12.22 -9.42 0.49
C GLY A 878 -10.87 -10.03 0.11
N VAL A 879 -10.37 -9.71 -1.09
CA VAL A 879 -9.09 -10.21 -1.62
C VAL A 879 -7.89 -9.30 -1.28
N PHE A 880 -8.11 -8.24 -0.50
CA PHE A 880 -7.06 -7.29 -0.10
C PHE A 880 -6.50 -7.62 1.28
N GLY A 881 -5.19 -7.45 1.42
CA GLY A 881 -4.49 -7.47 2.68
C GLY A 881 -4.50 -6.10 3.37
N GLY A 882 -3.87 -6.05 4.55
CA GLY A 882 -3.57 -4.81 5.26
C GLY A 882 -2.96 -3.75 4.35
N VAL A 883 -2.10 -4.18 3.42
CA VAL A 883 -1.70 -3.37 2.25
C VAL A 883 -1.95 -4.13 0.95
N GLN A 884 -2.56 -3.46 -0.02
CA GLN A 884 -2.77 -3.96 -1.38
C GLN A 884 -1.83 -3.28 -2.37
N ILE A 885 -1.15 -4.05 -3.22
CA ILE A 885 -0.30 -3.57 -4.32
C ILE A 885 -0.87 -4.03 -5.65
N HIS A 886 -1.38 -3.13 -6.46
CA HIS A 886 -1.88 -3.48 -7.79
C HIS A 886 -0.85 -3.09 -8.86
N ALA A 887 -0.06 -4.09 -9.31
CA ALA A 887 0.95 -3.97 -10.37
C ALA A 887 2.15 -3.02 -10.11
N GLY A 888 2.22 -2.36 -8.96
CA GLY A 888 3.33 -1.48 -8.56
C GLY A 888 4.66 -2.19 -8.26
N ARG A 889 5.77 -1.45 -8.30
CA ARG A 889 7.14 -1.93 -8.00
C ARG A 889 7.93 -0.95 -7.14
N ASP A 890 9.09 -1.38 -6.67
CA ASP A 890 10.04 -0.61 -5.88
C ASP A 890 9.48 -0.07 -4.55
N ASN A 891 8.34 -0.59 -4.09
CA ASN A 891 7.76 -0.21 -2.80
C ASN A 891 8.47 -0.96 -1.67
N ILE A 892 8.80 -0.26 -0.59
CA ILE A 892 9.54 -0.79 0.56
C ILE A 892 8.61 -0.83 1.78
N PHE A 893 8.48 -2.02 2.36
CA PHE A 893 7.71 -2.30 3.56
C PHE A 893 8.67 -2.79 4.62
N ASP A 894 8.92 -1.95 5.60
CA ASP A 894 9.96 -2.24 6.57
C ASP A 894 9.50 -1.99 8.00
N ASN A 895 9.76 -2.92 8.90
CA ASN A 895 9.50 -2.76 10.34
C ASN A 895 8.03 -2.52 10.72
N ASN A 896 7.04 -2.96 9.93
CA ASN A 896 5.61 -2.76 10.23
C ASN A 896 5.02 -3.89 11.09
N ILE A 897 3.89 -3.61 11.74
CA ILE A 897 3.07 -4.60 12.46
C ILE A 897 1.73 -4.78 11.71
N PHE A 898 1.41 -6.02 11.37
CA PHE A 898 0.11 -6.44 10.86
C PHE A 898 -0.57 -7.27 11.96
N TYR A 899 -1.80 -6.91 12.30
CA TYR A 899 -2.56 -7.57 13.36
C TYR A 899 -3.96 -7.94 12.88
N ALA A 900 -4.34 -9.21 13.05
CA ALA A 900 -5.70 -9.70 12.78
C ALA A 900 -6.23 -9.33 11.38
N CYS A 901 -5.32 -9.27 10.41
CA CYS A 901 -5.66 -9.12 8.99
C CYS A 901 -5.81 -10.51 8.36
N ASN A 902 -6.86 -10.73 7.55
CA ASN A 902 -7.01 -11.98 6.82
C ASN A 902 -5.79 -12.26 5.92
N THR A 903 -5.29 -11.21 5.27
CA THR A 903 -3.98 -11.20 4.60
C THR A 903 -3.18 -9.98 5.05
N GLY A 904 -1.88 -10.13 5.27
CA GLY A 904 -0.97 -9.03 5.58
C GLY A 904 -0.76 -8.11 4.37
N VAL A 905 -0.19 -8.65 3.29
CA VAL A 905 0.05 -7.93 2.04
C VAL A 905 -0.47 -8.75 0.85
N SER A 906 -1.09 -8.09 -0.11
CA SER A 906 -1.68 -8.73 -1.29
C SER A 906 -1.29 -8.03 -2.59
N GLY A 907 -1.42 -8.76 -3.70
CA GLY A 907 -1.01 -8.30 -5.03
C GLY A 907 0.51 -8.35 -5.23
N GLY A 908 1.07 -7.39 -5.97
CA GLY A 908 2.49 -7.34 -6.32
C GLY A 908 2.73 -6.68 -7.69
N TRP A 909 3.98 -6.73 -8.16
CA TRP A 909 4.34 -6.21 -9.48
C TRP A 909 3.80 -7.11 -10.60
N SER A 910 3.29 -6.50 -11.66
CA SER A 910 2.85 -7.20 -12.87
C SER A 910 3.13 -6.34 -14.11
N PRO A 911 3.96 -6.80 -15.07
CA PRO A 911 4.25 -6.04 -16.29
C PRO A 911 3.07 -6.01 -17.28
N HIS A 912 2.03 -6.81 -17.05
CA HIS A 912 0.86 -6.95 -17.92
C HIS A 912 -0.24 -5.93 -17.64
N ASN A 913 -0.08 -5.07 -16.63
CA ASN A 913 -1.01 -3.97 -16.39
C ASN A 913 -1.03 -3.00 -17.59
N TYR A 914 -2.20 -2.49 -17.94
CA TYR A 914 -2.41 -1.66 -19.12
C TYR A 914 -1.61 -0.34 -19.08
N ILE A 915 -1.33 0.21 -17.89
CA ILE A 915 -0.50 1.41 -17.75
C ILE A 915 0.95 1.09 -18.11
N TRP A 916 1.50 -0.02 -17.63
CA TRP A 916 2.87 -0.42 -17.98
C TRP A 916 3.02 -0.70 -19.47
N GLN A 917 2.07 -1.43 -20.06
CA GLN A 917 2.06 -1.70 -21.50
C GLN A 917 1.96 -0.39 -22.29
N GLY A 918 1.04 0.47 -21.89
CA GLY A 918 0.81 1.76 -22.54
C GLY A 918 1.96 2.76 -22.37
N LEU A 919 2.75 2.65 -21.30
CA LEU A 919 3.99 3.40 -21.13
C LEU A 919 5.10 2.89 -22.07
N LYS A 920 5.22 1.57 -22.24
CA LYS A 920 6.23 0.93 -23.11
C LYS A 920 5.98 1.20 -24.60
N ASP A 921 4.72 1.19 -25.02
CA ASP A 921 4.33 1.41 -26.42
C ASP A 921 3.97 2.87 -26.76
N GLY A 922 3.89 3.75 -25.75
CA GLY A 922 3.58 5.17 -25.89
C GLY A 922 2.09 5.51 -26.04
N THR A 923 1.18 4.55 -25.85
CA THR A 923 -0.27 4.77 -25.98
C THR A 923 -0.91 5.40 -24.73
N HIS A 924 -0.32 5.22 -23.55
CA HIS A 924 -0.84 5.79 -22.31
C HIS A 924 -0.55 7.29 -22.20
N HIS A 925 -1.49 8.06 -21.63
CA HIS A 925 -1.34 9.52 -21.52
C HIS A 925 -0.12 9.93 -20.67
N LEU A 926 0.29 9.12 -19.70
CA LEU A 926 1.49 9.38 -18.89
C LEU A 926 2.80 9.29 -19.69
N ALA A 927 2.83 8.56 -20.82
CA ALA A 927 4.00 8.49 -21.69
C ALA A 927 4.32 9.86 -22.33
N LYS A 928 3.32 10.76 -22.40
CA LYS A 928 3.47 12.12 -22.94
C LYS A 928 4.06 13.11 -21.91
N ASN A 929 4.05 12.76 -20.62
CA ASN A 929 4.57 13.58 -19.52
C ASN A 929 6.04 13.24 -19.26
N ASP A 930 6.97 13.80 -20.03
CA ASP A 930 8.38 13.36 -20.04
C ASP A 930 9.23 13.85 -18.84
N TYR A 931 8.66 14.54 -17.85
CA TYR A 931 9.47 15.04 -16.73
C TYR A 931 10.10 13.91 -15.91
N HIS A 932 9.52 12.70 -15.92
CA HIS A 932 10.05 11.54 -15.20
C HIS A 932 11.40 11.02 -15.75
N ASN A 933 11.75 11.35 -16.99
CA ASN A 933 13.05 11.03 -17.60
C ASN A 933 14.05 12.19 -17.54
N THR A 934 13.68 13.30 -16.90
CA THR A 934 14.60 14.43 -16.75
C THR A 934 15.75 14.09 -15.80
N GLN A 935 16.88 14.79 -15.97
CA GLN A 935 18.00 14.70 -15.04
C GLN A 935 17.59 14.97 -13.59
N LEU A 936 16.59 15.83 -13.38
CA LEU A 936 16.03 16.13 -12.07
C LEU A 936 15.41 14.88 -11.42
N TYR A 937 14.51 14.18 -12.13
CA TYR A 937 13.88 12.96 -11.62
C TYR A 937 14.87 11.81 -11.49
N LEU A 938 15.75 11.61 -12.47
CA LEU A 938 16.79 10.57 -12.41
C LEU A 938 17.77 10.80 -11.25
N SER A 939 18.02 12.06 -10.90
CA SER A 939 18.86 12.40 -9.74
C SER A 939 18.11 12.24 -8.41
N ARG A 940 16.81 12.50 -8.36
CA ARG A 940 16.01 12.40 -7.13
C ARG A 940 15.57 10.97 -6.83
N TYR A 941 15.22 10.21 -7.88
CA TYR A 941 14.69 8.84 -7.84
C TYR A 941 15.47 7.96 -8.84
N PRO A 942 16.72 7.56 -8.52
CA PRO A 942 17.59 6.84 -9.47
C PRO A 942 16.98 5.56 -10.03
N GLU A 943 16.14 4.88 -9.25
CA GLU A 943 15.47 3.63 -9.62
C GLU A 943 14.44 3.81 -10.74
N ILE A 944 13.93 5.03 -10.96
CA ILE A 944 12.96 5.30 -12.03
C ILE A 944 13.54 4.99 -13.42
N LYS A 945 14.88 5.04 -13.56
CA LYS A 945 15.60 4.66 -14.77
C LYS A 945 15.25 3.24 -15.27
N TYR A 946 14.93 2.34 -14.35
CA TYR A 946 14.65 0.93 -14.61
C TYR A 946 13.17 0.60 -14.49
N MET A 947 12.29 1.60 -14.37
CA MET A 947 10.88 1.36 -14.04
C MET A 947 10.15 0.50 -15.09
N LEU A 948 10.58 0.56 -16.35
CA LEU A 948 10.00 -0.20 -17.47
C LEU A 948 10.62 -1.60 -17.66
N ASP A 949 11.66 -1.95 -16.89
CA ASP A 949 12.30 -3.28 -16.97
C ASP A 949 11.37 -4.38 -16.46
N ASP A 950 11.48 -5.58 -17.03
CA ASP A 950 10.66 -6.75 -16.68
C ASP A 950 11.13 -7.50 -15.42
N ASN A 951 11.82 -6.82 -14.51
CA ASN A 951 12.38 -7.38 -13.28
C ASN A 951 11.89 -6.65 -12.01
N GLY A 952 10.74 -5.98 -12.08
CA GLY A 952 10.19 -5.21 -10.96
C GLY A 952 9.98 -6.04 -9.70
N ARG A 953 10.32 -5.46 -8.55
CA ARG A 953 10.19 -6.09 -7.23
C ARG A 953 9.60 -5.14 -6.21
N ASN A 954 8.91 -5.68 -5.22
CA ASN A 954 8.60 -4.97 -3.97
C ASN A 954 9.39 -5.61 -2.82
N TYR A 955 9.67 -4.84 -1.77
CA TYR A 955 10.58 -5.22 -0.71
C TYR A 955 9.82 -5.35 0.60
N LEU A 956 9.75 -6.55 1.16
CA LEU A 956 9.07 -6.84 2.42
C LEU A 956 10.11 -7.26 3.46
N TRP A 957 10.50 -6.34 4.32
CA TRP A 957 11.62 -6.50 5.25
C TRP A 957 11.19 -6.32 6.72
N ARG A 958 11.65 -7.19 7.61
CA ARG A 958 11.51 -7.02 9.07
C ARG A 958 10.10 -6.77 9.60
N ASN A 959 9.05 -7.24 8.93
CA ASN A 959 7.67 -7.01 9.39
C ASN A 959 7.22 -8.10 10.37
N LEU A 960 6.35 -7.73 11.31
CA LEU A 960 5.64 -8.62 12.23
C LEU A 960 4.22 -8.85 11.73
N PHE A 961 3.82 -10.11 11.55
CA PHE A 961 2.44 -10.52 11.28
C PHE A 961 1.94 -11.31 12.48
N TYR A 962 1.00 -10.75 13.23
CA TYR A 962 0.44 -11.36 14.42
C TYR A 962 -1.04 -11.66 14.25
N ALA A 963 -1.44 -12.91 14.48
CA ALA A 963 -2.81 -13.38 14.28
C ALA A 963 -3.38 -13.10 12.87
N CYS A 964 -2.52 -13.06 11.86
CA CYS A 964 -2.92 -12.94 10.46
C CYS A 964 -3.25 -14.33 9.86
N GLY A 965 -4.09 -14.36 8.83
CA GLY A 965 -4.34 -15.58 8.05
C GLY A 965 -3.11 -15.93 7.19
N GLU A 966 -2.75 -15.04 6.29
CA GLU A 966 -1.56 -15.17 5.42
C GLU A 966 -0.69 -13.92 5.48
N MET A 967 0.65 -14.07 5.50
CA MET A 967 1.56 -12.94 5.31
C MET A 967 1.41 -12.30 3.92
N LEU A 968 1.46 -13.14 2.88
CA LEU A 968 1.26 -12.76 1.48
C LEU A 968 0.11 -13.59 0.91
N SER A 969 -0.82 -12.95 0.21
CA SER A 969 -1.93 -13.66 -0.44
C SER A 969 -1.44 -14.81 -1.33
N GLU A 970 -2.14 -15.96 -1.34
CA GLU A 970 -1.89 -17.03 -2.32
C GLU A 970 -1.92 -16.56 -3.79
N ARG A 971 -2.67 -15.49 -4.09
CA ARG A 971 -2.76 -14.91 -5.44
C ARG A 971 -1.54 -14.04 -5.79
N SER A 972 -0.72 -13.68 -4.79
CA SER A 972 0.49 -12.91 -5.00
C SER A 972 1.61 -13.78 -5.56
N ASN A 973 2.22 -13.35 -6.67
CA ASN A 973 3.42 -13.99 -7.16
C ASN A 973 4.60 -13.69 -6.23
N ARG A 974 4.90 -14.57 -5.28
CA ARG A 974 5.97 -14.40 -4.28
C ARG A 974 7.36 -14.09 -4.90
N GLN A 975 7.61 -14.47 -6.16
CA GLN A 975 8.88 -14.21 -6.84
C GLN A 975 9.15 -12.71 -7.12
N VAL A 976 8.10 -11.89 -7.16
CA VAL A 976 8.19 -10.42 -7.35
C VAL A 976 8.39 -9.68 -6.03
N PHE A 977 8.57 -10.42 -4.93
CA PHE A 977 8.95 -9.86 -3.64
C PHE A 977 10.38 -10.24 -3.29
N ASP A 978 11.09 -9.28 -2.71
CA ASP A 978 12.31 -9.51 -1.95
C ASP A 978 11.90 -9.59 -0.47
N LEU A 979 12.19 -10.73 0.17
CA LEU A 979 11.71 -11.05 1.51
C LEU A 979 12.88 -11.25 2.45
N ILE A 980 12.94 -10.44 3.52
CA ILE A 980 14.01 -10.52 4.51
C ILE A 980 13.43 -10.42 5.90
N ALA A 981 13.65 -11.46 6.72
CA ALA A 981 13.40 -11.45 8.16
C ALA A 981 11.98 -11.03 8.61
N ASN A 982 10.95 -11.29 7.80
CA ASN A 982 9.56 -11.18 8.25
C ASN A 982 9.25 -12.30 9.25
N THR A 983 8.48 -12.01 10.30
CA THR A 983 8.15 -12.95 11.37
C THR A 983 6.63 -13.06 11.54
N GLU A 984 6.14 -14.29 11.68
CA GLU A 984 4.72 -14.60 11.88
C GLU A 984 4.53 -15.18 13.29
N PHE A 985 3.51 -14.70 14.01
CA PHE A 985 3.08 -15.22 15.31
C PHE A 985 1.59 -15.54 15.25
N LEU A 986 1.21 -16.74 15.69
CA LEU A 986 -0.20 -17.12 15.80
C LEU A 986 -0.87 -16.39 16.98
N ALA A 987 -2.20 -16.32 17.00
CA ALA A 987 -2.96 -15.60 18.04
C ALA A 987 -2.69 -16.06 19.49
N GLY A 988 -2.15 -17.27 19.68
CA GLY A 988 -1.77 -17.80 21.00
C GLY A 988 -0.29 -17.62 21.36
N GLU A 989 0.54 -17.13 20.44
CA GLU A 989 1.97 -16.96 20.65
C GLU A 989 2.28 -15.52 21.04
N ASP A 990 3.15 -15.31 22.03
CA ASP A 990 3.50 -13.96 22.53
C ASP A 990 4.65 -13.37 21.69
N PRO A 991 4.39 -12.37 20.82
CA PRO A 991 5.46 -11.65 20.14
C PRO A 991 6.23 -10.72 21.09
N GLY A 992 5.69 -10.44 22.28
CA GLY A 992 6.29 -9.62 23.31
C GLY A 992 5.57 -8.30 23.57
N PHE A 993 4.26 -8.21 23.35
CA PHE A 993 3.50 -6.98 23.60
C PHE A 993 3.41 -6.67 25.10
N ALA A 994 3.55 -5.40 25.48
CA ALA A 994 3.64 -4.96 26.88
C ALA A 994 2.36 -5.21 27.69
N GLY A 995 1.20 -5.22 27.05
CA GLY A 995 -0.09 -5.54 27.69
C GLY A 995 -0.33 -7.03 27.92
N GLY A 996 0.51 -7.91 27.35
CA GLY A 996 0.27 -9.36 27.33
C GLY A 996 -0.86 -9.79 26.39
N LEU A 997 -0.95 -11.09 26.12
CA LEU A 997 -1.90 -11.67 25.16
C LEU A 997 -3.38 -11.52 25.55
N ALA A 998 -3.67 -11.43 26.85
CA ALA A 998 -5.05 -11.37 27.36
C ALA A 998 -5.81 -10.12 26.89
N VAL A 999 -5.11 -9.01 26.63
CA VAL A 999 -5.74 -7.76 26.17
C VAL A 999 -6.25 -7.89 24.73
N PHE A 1000 -5.58 -8.69 23.91
CA PHE A 1000 -5.98 -8.98 22.53
C PHE A 1000 -7.07 -10.07 22.44
N ALA A 1001 -7.16 -10.96 23.44
CA ALA A 1001 -8.26 -11.91 23.57
C ALA A 1001 -9.58 -11.26 24.02
N ALA A 1002 -9.49 -10.19 24.81
CA ALA A 1002 -10.65 -9.42 25.28
C ALA A 1002 -11.21 -8.43 24.23
N SER A 1003 -10.42 -8.05 23.23
CA SER A 1003 -10.82 -7.13 22.15
C SER A 1003 -11.64 -7.80 21.04
N GLY A 1004 -12.16 -9.00 21.28
CA GLY A 1004 -13.02 -9.72 20.35
C GLY A 1004 -12.25 -10.44 19.24
N THR A 1005 -12.37 -11.77 19.22
CA THR A 1005 -12.25 -12.54 17.98
C THR A 1005 -13.46 -12.22 17.12
N GLY A 1006 -13.49 -11.03 16.50
CA GLY A 1006 -14.43 -10.74 15.42
C GLY A 1006 -14.03 -11.54 14.19
N SER A 1007 -14.18 -12.87 14.26
CA SER A 1007 -14.15 -13.69 13.06
C SER A 1007 -15.32 -13.23 12.19
N ALA A 1008 -15.05 -12.98 10.92
CA ALA A 1008 -16.03 -12.77 9.86
C ALA A 1008 -16.82 -14.06 9.55
N THR A 1009 -17.33 -14.75 10.57
CA THR A 1009 -18.14 -15.96 10.42
C THR A 1009 -19.37 -15.84 11.32
N GLY A 1010 -20.48 -15.44 10.70
CA GLY A 1010 -21.70 -15.02 11.36
C GLY A 1010 -22.40 -16.05 12.25
N ALA A 1011 -23.14 -15.48 13.21
CA ALA A 1011 -24.43 -15.97 13.67
C ALA A 1011 -25.20 -14.75 14.19
N THR A 1012 -26.24 -14.36 13.47
CA THR A 1012 -27.13 -13.23 13.78
C THR A 1012 -27.97 -13.52 15.02
N ALA A 1013 -28.16 -12.49 15.85
CA ALA A 1013 -29.30 -12.38 16.75
C ALA A 1013 -29.92 -10.99 16.60
N ASP A 1014 -31.23 -10.98 16.44
CA ASP A 1014 -32.07 -9.88 16.01
C ASP A 1014 -32.07 -8.63 16.91
N GLY A 1015 -32.15 -7.46 16.27
CA GLY A 1015 -33.08 -6.40 16.64
C GLY A 1015 -32.93 -5.74 18.02
N ALA A 1016 -31.95 -4.86 18.18
CA ALA A 1016 -32.05 -3.64 18.99
C ALA A 1016 -30.85 -2.74 18.68
N GLY A 1017 -31.07 -1.44 18.57
CA GLY A 1017 -30.06 -0.47 18.17
C GLY A 1017 -28.80 -0.51 19.03
N SER A 1018 -27.70 -1.00 18.46
CA SER A 1018 -26.35 -0.73 18.92
C SER A 1018 -25.69 0.20 17.90
N SER A 1019 -25.23 1.35 18.39
CA SER A 1019 -24.34 2.22 17.61
C SER A 1019 -23.07 1.44 17.24
N PRO A 1020 -22.55 1.53 16.01
CA PRO A 1020 -21.32 0.84 15.57
C PRO A 1020 -20.01 1.33 16.23
N GLY A 1021 -20.06 1.88 17.45
CA GLY A 1021 -18.96 2.63 18.07
C GLY A 1021 -18.34 2.01 19.31
N ALA A 1022 -18.79 0.84 19.78
CA ALA A 1022 -18.31 0.26 21.04
C ALA A 1022 -17.14 -0.74 20.88
N GLU A 1023 -16.92 -1.31 19.69
CA GLU A 1023 -15.85 -2.29 19.44
C GLU A 1023 -14.49 -1.65 19.08
N SER A 1024 -14.39 -0.32 18.97
CA SER A 1024 -13.21 0.39 18.44
C SER A 1024 -12.00 0.56 19.39
N SER A 1025 -11.99 -0.12 20.54
CA SER A 1025 -11.09 0.23 21.66
C SER A 1025 -9.73 -0.47 21.70
N LEU A 1026 -9.06 -0.64 20.55
CA LEU A 1026 -7.65 -1.07 20.52
C LEU A 1026 -6.73 0.16 20.38
N PRO A 1027 -6.29 0.81 21.47
CA PRO A 1027 -5.38 1.95 21.37
C PRO A 1027 -3.99 1.50 20.90
N ALA A 1028 -3.32 2.33 20.09
CA ALA A 1028 -2.00 2.04 19.53
C ALA A 1028 -0.96 1.57 20.58
N ARG A 1029 -1.03 2.10 21.81
CA ARG A 1029 -0.16 1.73 22.94
C ARG A 1029 -0.10 0.23 23.26
N LEU A 1030 -1.09 -0.56 22.84
CA LEU A 1030 -1.10 -2.01 23.03
C LEU A 1030 -0.01 -2.72 22.22
N PHE A 1031 0.43 -2.13 21.11
CA PHE A 1031 1.48 -2.68 20.26
C PHE A 1031 2.90 -2.36 20.73
N ARG A 1032 3.06 -1.70 21.89
CA ARG A 1032 4.37 -1.51 22.54
C ARG A 1032 5.02 -2.86 22.80
N LEU A 1033 6.27 -3.05 22.38
CA LEU A 1033 7.05 -4.26 22.67
C LEU A 1033 7.85 -4.11 23.96
N ARG A 1034 7.90 -5.18 24.75
CA ARG A 1034 8.76 -5.28 25.93
C ARG A 1034 10.23 -5.39 25.51
N PRO A 1035 11.21 -4.93 26.32
CA PRO A 1035 12.63 -5.05 25.98
C PRO A 1035 13.11 -6.49 25.71
N ASP A 1036 12.45 -7.48 26.32
CA ASP A 1036 12.75 -8.91 26.20
C ASP A 1036 11.86 -9.65 25.19
N ALA A 1037 11.14 -8.91 24.33
CA ALA A 1037 10.18 -9.45 23.38
C ALA A 1037 10.78 -10.61 22.55
N PRO A 1038 10.09 -11.77 22.47
CA PRO A 1038 10.54 -12.89 21.64
C PRO A 1038 10.83 -12.52 20.19
N LEU A 1039 10.13 -11.51 19.64
CA LEU A 1039 10.38 -10.96 18.31
C LEU A 1039 11.86 -10.60 18.07
N PHE A 1040 12.54 -9.99 19.04
CA PHE A 1040 13.92 -9.54 18.85
C PHE A 1040 14.92 -10.68 18.64
N ARG A 1041 14.51 -11.94 18.91
CA ARG A 1041 15.35 -13.12 18.68
C ARG A 1041 15.52 -13.45 17.21
N SER A 1042 14.53 -13.15 16.37
CA SER A 1042 14.51 -13.54 14.95
C SER A 1042 14.74 -12.38 13.98
N VAL A 1043 14.54 -11.13 14.43
CA VAL A 1043 14.52 -9.96 13.54
C VAL A 1043 15.12 -8.71 14.19
N ALA A 1044 15.80 -7.89 13.37
CA ALA A 1044 16.27 -6.55 13.73
C ALA A 1044 15.11 -5.54 13.79
N PHE A 1045 14.10 -5.83 14.60
CA PHE A 1045 12.90 -4.99 14.70
C PHE A 1045 13.17 -3.79 15.61
N ARG A 1046 12.87 -2.60 15.11
CA ARG A 1046 12.89 -1.36 15.90
C ARG A 1046 11.52 -1.19 16.57
N PRO A 1047 11.45 -1.09 17.90
CA PRO A 1047 10.19 -0.78 18.60
C PRO A 1047 9.55 0.49 18.04
N LEU A 1048 8.24 0.44 17.82
CA LEU A 1048 7.50 1.58 17.28
C LEU A 1048 7.17 2.60 18.40
N PRO A 1049 7.24 3.92 18.12
CA PRO A 1049 6.84 4.98 19.05
C PRO A 1049 5.30 5.12 19.12
N VAL A 1050 4.61 4.05 19.51
CA VAL A 1050 3.13 3.94 19.45
C VAL A 1050 2.40 4.93 20.36
N GLU A 1051 3.09 5.54 21.33
CA GLU A 1051 2.55 6.55 22.23
C GLU A 1051 2.39 7.91 21.59
N GLU A 1052 3.09 8.15 20.48
CA GLU A 1052 3.09 9.42 19.77
C GLU A 1052 2.05 9.45 18.65
N ILE A 1053 1.42 8.31 18.36
CA ILE A 1053 0.40 8.18 17.32
C ILE A 1053 -0.89 8.85 17.78
N GLY A 1054 -1.49 9.64 16.89
CA GLY A 1054 -2.73 10.35 17.11
C GLY A 1054 -2.50 11.78 17.62
N LEU A 1055 -3.55 12.34 18.23
CA LEU A 1055 -3.56 13.71 18.75
C LEU A 1055 -2.62 13.86 19.95
N TYR A 1056 -2.09 15.06 20.14
CA TYR A 1056 -1.32 15.44 21.32
C TYR A 1056 -1.79 16.79 21.88
N GLU A 1057 -1.58 17.01 23.18
CA GLU A 1057 -2.01 18.26 23.82
C GLU A 1057 -1.20 19.46 23.31
N HIS A 1058 -1.91 20.54 22.95
CA HIS A 1058 -1.29 21.82 22.60
C HIS A 1058 -2.19 23.00 23.03
N GLU A 1059 -1.57 24.12 23.42
CA GLU A 1059 -2.29 25.28 23.96
C GLU A 1059 -3.35 25.84 23.01
N LEU A 1060 -3.16 25.75 21.70
CA LEU A 1060 -4.08 26.28 20.68
C LEU A 1060 -5.33 25.42 20.43
N GLN A 1061 -5.41 24.18 20.92
CA GLN A 1061 -6.58 23.32 20.68
C GLN A 1061 -7.85 23.86 21.35
N VAL A 1062 -9.00 23.72 20.67
CA VAL A 1062 -10.32 24.12 21.20
C VAL A 1062 -10.86 23.07 22.17
N CYS A 1063 -10.78 21.80 21.77
CA CYS A 1063 -11.15 20.66 22.58
C CYS A 1063 -9.85 20.09 23.16
N LYS A 1064 -9.76 19.98 24.49
CA LYS A 1064 -8.68 19.20 25.11
C LYS A 1064 -8.77 17.78 24.57
N CYS A 1065 -7.64 17.15 24.26
CA CYS A 1065 -7.58 15.75 23.86
C CYS A 1065 -8.32 14.91 24.92
N ALA A 1066 -9.57 14.54 24.64
CA ALA A 1066 -10.16 13.41 25.30
C ALA A 1066 -9.42 12.21 24.73
N ASN A 1067 -8.31 11.84 25.37
CA ASN A 1067 -7.65 10.58 25.08
C ASN A 1067 -8.73 9.50 25.04
N ALA A 1068 -8.59 8.51 24.15
CA ALA A 1068 -9.47 7.33 24.13
C ALA A 1068 -9.61 6.66 25.54
N THR A 1069 -8.74 7.01 26.49
CA THR A 1069 -8.79 6.62 27.90
C THR A 1069 -9.92 7.24 28.73
N ASP A 1070 -10.48 8.40 28.36
CA ASP A 1070 -11.52 9.05 29.19
C ASP A 1070 -12.93 8.54 28.92
N ARG A 1071 -13.13 7.75 27.85
CA ARG A 1071 -14.41 7.10 27.57
C ARG A 1071 -14.71 5.88 28.45
N VAL A 1072 -13.79 5.48 29.33
CA VAL A 1072 -13.96 4.32 30.22
C VAL A 1072 -14.38 4.70 31.66
N SER A 1073 -14.44 5.98 32.04
CA SER A 1073 -14.63 6.34 33.47
C SER A 1073 -15.75 7.32 33.84
N SER A 1074 -16.56 7.82 32.92
CA SER A 1074 -17.64 8.77 33.27
C SER A 1074 -19.03 8.15 33.50
N GLY A 1075 -19.14 6.82 33.56
CA GLY A 1075 -20.41 6.11 33.68
C GLY A 1075 -20.60 5.33 34.97
N ASP A 1076 -20.24 5.86 36.15
CA ASP A 1076 -20.58 5.15 37.41
C ASP A 1076 -20.58 5.98 38.70
N ARG A 1077 -20.91 7.27 38.64
CA ARG A 1077 -21.13 8.08 39.86
C ARG A 1077 -22.30 9.04 39.70
N GLN A 1078 -23.52 8.53 39.77
CA GLN A 1078 -24.66 9.18 40.45
C GLN A 1078 -25.98 8.42 40.17
N VAL A 1079 -26.21 7.28 40.83
CA VAL A 1079 -27.54 6.92 41.34
C VAL A 1079 -27.34 5.99 42.53
N HIS A 1080 -27.71 6.45 43.72
CA HIS A 1080 -28.14 5.70 44.92
C HIS A 1080 -27.80 6.51 46.18
N ARG A 1081 -28.70 7.44 46.50
CA ARG A 1081 -29.07 7.74 47.89
C ARG A 1081 -30.46 7.15 48.09
N GLU A 1082 -30.49 5.91 48.55
CA GLU A 1082 -31.18 5.44 49.76
C GLU A 1082 -30.59 4.08 50.13
#